data_AF-A0AA86XCX5-F1
#
_entry.id   AF-A0AA86XCX5-F1
#
_cell.length_a   1.000
_cell.length_b   1.000
_cell.length_c   1.000
_cell.angle_alpha   90.00
_cell.angle_beta   90.00
_cell.angle_gamma   90.00
#
_symmetry.space_group_name_H-M   'P 1'
#
loop_
_entity.id
_entity.type
_entity.pdbx_description
1 polymer ?
#
loop_
_entity_poly.entity_id
_entity_poly.type
_entity_poly.pdbx_seq_one_letter_code
_entity_poly.pdbx_strand_id
1 'polypeptide(L)'
;MVLKEDTQLPQTKVETKAVLYETIYEKNEALDHGVTRVKISGVEGQEQVTTTYTKDQASGNISESKTVKIVANKVDQVVEVGTKPSVETNVLSHKTIYQVNPALEFRKEEVAVAGRDGSVETRTTYQLDKATGQVTVSDTTRQVNQAVDKVIQVGNVEKVIQPIAVTEERREDSSLAKNIEKVVSEGEVGENTLTRTYAINEQTGELVNPREVNQITKPMKPRVVLVGSQEDKPHILPTNSEREDAVDVSALTTSARSVDFLHDSKLKAQLEPTYDPRDITLRKILLRKTHPNITDQEVKDMLRIEYLQKLSIQESFDQTKRQAESSFKKIASHTLGIIGDTPENRSKVKQELEQYKEQILLGLSYINRFYNIQFGDTNIRDILAFNPSSFGNKTMTALASLKKLGSMSYEEMKLTNSPQTFTKYLSTITGKASLKEFLDSNRQLFTSDDADTWLKKSSQAMIVEKPSKENPSAHIGLYSKLTAGEKDPRKQEANMAAILGLLNVKEPNVYVISNMATITYGNIGSYIDTSLAQSNPTKYQAELARVKSLIEKAAVQQANYVDTLYRITKPENHDKLLTNRLIIDTMKKYTSNPNAQIDSTWSPATGSGADKGVDQFMTPMNYYSPVSRVGAEANGLGVRYFIDRVLDDRGSATYSHEMTHLLDRTVLFNNHGRRDGTAAEFYARGIFENSYNPEKDTYFNLNFVYDESKKNGFYNKTPDRFKTAEDLQSYMKGSFDVLYTLDYLEAESTKNLTDEEKTKYFKKIVPISSPFRRWIDYRNTAVKLTHKSEEIQALTLEDAKKLTDIDSLIDNHILVNRYIIAGFKDKDKIVPNGYYTVDMFDTIYGVSQNDSGMSGDITFRKQAFELMAALGYYEGFVPYVSNQYKQAAEAENKPLSDTYIFNKILNGKSYAEFKKAQFKERVAKIDQLKPLTIQYEGQQISLTS
;
A
#
# COMPACT_ATOMS: atom_id res chain seq x y z
N MET A 1 12.06 191.16 -86.39
CA MET A 1 11.20 189.95 -86.29
C MET A 1 10.86 189.60 -84.87
N VAL A 2 11.77 189.93 -83.95
CA VAL A 2 11.27 190.30 -82.64
C VAL A 2 10.54 189.07 -82.00
N LEU A 3 9.63 189.29 -81.05
CA LEU A 3 8.63 188.34 -80.48
C LEU A 3 9.21 187.11 -79.72
N LYS A 4 8.99 187.02 -78.40
CA LYS A 4 7.92 186.25 -77.72
C LYS A 4 8.06 184.73 -77.87
N GLU A 5 8.16 184.01 -76.74
CA GLU A 5 7.32 182.84 -76.42
C GLU A 5 7.49 182.40 -74.94
N ASP A 6 6.48 181.72 -74.40
CA ASP A 6 6.08 181.54 -72.99
C ASP A 6 6.86 180.46 -72.20
N THR A 7 6.99 180.58 -70.86
CA THR A 7 7.49 179.46 -70.01
C THR A 7 6.92 179.47 -68.58
N GLN A 8 6.38 178.30 -68.19
CA GLN A 8 5.51 177.95 -67.06
C GLN A 8 6.24 177.88 -65.69
N LEU A 9 5.56 178.23 -64.58
CA LEU A 9 6.06 178.03 -63.20
C LEU A 9 5.96 176.54 -62.76
N PRO A 10 6.96 175.96 -62.05
CA PRO A 10 6.91 174.60 -61.50
C PRO A 10 5.99 174.43 -60.27
N GLN A 11 5.41 173.23 -60.08
CA GLN A 11 4.51 172.89 -58.96
C GLN A 11 5.24 172.59 -57.62
N THR A 12 4.55 172.82 -56.50
CA THR A 12 4.94 172.49 -55.12
C THR A 12 5.25 170.99 -54.90
N LYS A 13 6.34 170.64 -54.17
CA LYS A 13 6.79 169.25 -53.90
C LYS A 13 6.68 168.87 -52.40
N VAL A 14 6.27 167.63 -52.07
CA VAL A 14 6.14 167.08 -50.69
C VAL A 14 6.82 165.69 -50.57
N GLU A 15 7.58 165.41 -49.50
CA GLU A 15 8.29 164.12 -49.22
C GLU A 15 8.11 163.64 -47.76
N THR A 16 8.16 162.33 -47.47
CA THR A 16 7.95 161.72 -46.13
C THR A 16 9.09 160.74 -45.75
N LYS A 17 9.55 160.68 -44.48
CA LYS A 17 10.71 159.90 -43.94
C LYS A 17 10.37 159.19 -42.60
N ALA A 18 11.00 158.05 -42.25
CA ALA A 18 10.63 157.18 -41.10
C ALA A 18 11.69 157.08 -39.96
N VAL A 19 11.28 156.70 -38.72
CA VAL A 19 12.11 156.59 -37.49
C VAL A 19 11.93 155.23 -36.75
N LEU A 20 13.02 154.49 -36.43
CA LEU A 20 13.04 153.07 -35.94
C LEU A 20 13.06 152.86 -34.39
N TYR A 21 12.65 151.68 -33.90
CA TYR A 21 12.56 151.26 -32.47
C TYR A 21 13.63 150.22 -32.00
N GLU A 22 13.78 149.98 -30.66
CA GLU A 22 14.76 149.06 -29.99
C GLU A 22 14.11 147.85 -29.23
N THR A 23 14.88 146.82 -28.76
CA THR A 23 14.36 145.59 -28.06
C THR A 23 15.02 145.27 -26.70
N ILE A 24 14.26 144.85 -25.67
CA ILE A 24 14.71 144.53 -24.28
C ILE A 24 14.26 143.13 -23.78
N TYR A 25 15.09 142.37 -23.03
CA TYR A 25 14.76 141.00 -22.53
C TYR A 25 14.50 140.87 -21.00
N GLU A 26 13.53 140.03 -20.62
CA GLU A 26 13.09 139.80 -19.22
C GLU A 26 13.01 138.30 -18.83
N LYS A 27 13.38 137.93 -17.60
CA LYS A 27 13.39 136.52 -17.10
C LYS A 27 11.98 136.02 -16.77
N ASN A 28 11.66 134.77 -17.15
CA ASN A 28 10.44 134.07 -16.76
C ASN A 28 10.74 132.62 -16.29
N GLU A 29 10.38 132.26 -15.05
CA GLU A 29 10.67 130.92 -14.48
C GLU A 29 9.61 129.86 -14.79
N ALA A 30 8.44 130.27 -15.30
CA ALA A 30 7.36 129.37 -15.67
C ALA A 30 7.48 128.85 -17.11
N LEU A 31 8.24 129.56 -17.95
CA LEU A 31 8.56 129.14 -19.32
C LEU A 31 9.74 128.16 -19.31
N ASP A 32 9.61 127.09 -20.11
CA ASP A 32 10.65 126.06 -20.24
C ASP A 32 11.98 126.69 -20.70
N HIS A 33 13.09 126.12 -20.22
CA HIS A 33 14.43 126.65 -20.44
C HIS A 33 14.71 126.95 -21.92
N GLY A 34 15.07 128.20 -22.23
CA GLY A 34 15.47 128.64 -23.58
C GLY A 34 14.33 129.12 -24.50
N VAL A 35 13.06 129.08 -24.05
CA VAL A 35 11.92 129.53 -24.85
C VAL A 35 11.65 131.02 -24.64
N THR A 36 11.53 131.81 -25.71
CA THR A 36 11.29 133.26 -25.66
C THR A 36 9.90 133.67 -26.16
N ARG A 37 9.29 134.72 -25.58
CA ARG A 37 7.99 135.27 -26.00
C ARG A 37 7.97 136.81 -25.99
N VAL A 38 7.60 137.44 -27.10
CA VAL A 38 7.45 138.90 -27.18
C VAL A 38 6.26 139.36 -26.34
N LYS A 39 6.50 140.27 -25.40
CA LYS A 39 5.53 140.83 -24.44
C LYS A 39 4.93 142.15 -24.92
N ILE A 40 5.70 142.98 -25.64
CA ILE A 40 5.27 144.25 -26.25
C ILE A 40 5.94 144.37 -27.62
N SER A 41 5.20 144.65 -28.69
CA SER A 41 5.73 144.79 -30.06
C SER A 41 6.06 146.25 -30.41
N GLY A 42 7.13 146.48 -31.19
CA GLY A 42 7.55 147.82 -31.57
C GLY A 42 6.89 148.39 -32.84
N VAL A 43 6.81 149.73 -32.94
CA VAL A 43 6.19 150.48 -34.06
C VAL A 43 7.06 151.67 -34.47
N GLU A 44 7.26 151.87 -35.78
CA GLU A 44 8.06 152.95 -36.38
C GLU A 44 7.29 154.29 -36.50
N GLY A 45 7.98 155.45 -36.45
CA GLY A 45 7.42 156.81 -36.62
C GLY A 45 7.64 157.44 -38.02
N GLN A 46 7.00 158.59 -38.34
CA GLN A 46 7.10 159.29 -39.66
C GLN A 46 7.16 160.84 -39.58
N GLU A 47 7.87 161.49 -40.52
CA GLU A 47 8.02 162.97 -40.71
C GLU A 47 7.86 163.42 -42.19
N GLN A 48 7.34 164.63 -42.49
CA GLN A 48 7.01 165.16 -43.85
C GLN A 48 7.64 166.54 -44.16
N VAL A 49 8.09 166.81 -45.41
CA VAL A 49 8.84 168.00 -45.90
C VAL A 49 8.25 168.61 -47.20
N THR A 50 8.08 169.95 -47.32
CA THR A 50 7.44 170.68 -48.48
C THR A 50 8.33 171.80 -49.10
N THR A 51 8.32 172.03 -50.44
CA THR A 51 9.12 173.07 -51.21
C THR A 51 8.29 173.90 -52.25
N THR A 52 8.47 175.23 -52.39
CA THR A 52 7.72 176.20 -53.28
C THR A 52 8.58 177.23 -54.09
N TYR A 53 8.10 177.78 -55.24
CA TYR A 53 8.83 178.72 -56.16
C TYR A 53 8.03 179.98 -56.66
N THR A 54 8.70 181.12 -56.96
CA THR A 54 8.13 182.43 -57.46
C THR A 54 8.97 183.12 -58.57
N LYS A 55 8.41 184.02 -59.44
CA LYS A 55 9.03 184.62 -60.67
C LYS A 55 9.02 186.19 -60.71
N ASP A 56 10.11 186.84 -61.16
CA ASP A 56 10.25 188.31 -61.29
C ASP A 56 9.97 188.83 -62.74
N GLN A 57 9.20 189.93 -62.85
CA GLN A 57 8.68 190.49 -64.11
C GLN A 57 9.56 191.55 -64.80
N ALA A 58 10.62 192.09 -64.17
CA ALA A 58 11.57 192.99 -64.85
C ALA A 58 12.84 192.27 -65.36
N SER A 59 13.18 191.12 -64.78
CA SER A 59 14.47 190.42 -64.95
C SER A 59 14.37 188.94 -65.37
N GLY A 60 13.19 188.32 -65.28
CA GLY A 60 12.95 186.94 -65.73
C GLY A 60 13.49 185.81 -64.83
N ASN A 61 14.02 186.09 -63.62
CA ASN A 61 14.60 185.09 -62.70
C ASN A 61 13.60 184.46 -61.68
N ILE A 62 13.91 183.25 -61.12
CA ILE A 62 13.07 182.40 -60.20
C ILE A 62 13.77 182.06 -58.86
N SER A 63 13.06 181.99 -57.70
CA SER A 63 13.60 181.66 -56.32
C SER A 63 12.78 180.61 -55.49
N GLU A 64 13.38 179.82 -54.56
CA GLU A 64 12.78 178.69 -53.75
C GLU A 64 12.70 178.83 -52.19
N SER A 65 11.79 178.10 -51.48
CA SER A 65 11.68 177.97 -49.99
C SER A 65 11.17 176.59 -49.44
N LYS A 66 11.53 176.14 -48.19
CA LYS A 66 11.15 174.82 -47.56
C LYS A 66 10.60 174.81 -46.11
N THR A 67 9.75 173.83 -45.70
CA THR A 67 9.17 173.60 -44.32
C THR A 67 8.97 172.10 -43.92
N VAL A 68 9.01 171.71 -42.62
CA VAL A 68 8.95 170.30 -42.09
C VAL A 68 7.87 170.07 -40.98
N LYS A 69 7.19 168.91 -40.92
CA LYS A 69 6.14 168.52 -39.93
C LYS A 69 6.20 167.02 -39.51
N ILE A 70 6.11 166.67 -38.21
CA ILE A 70 6.06 165.26 -37.70
C ILE A 70 4.64 164.68 -37.85
N VAL A 71 4.54 163.41 -38.26
CA VAL A 71 3.27 162.72 -38.57
C VAL A 71 2.98 161.52 -37.63
N ALA A 72 3.99 160.84 -37.04
CA ALA A 72 3.80 159.75 -36.05
C ALA A 72 5.03 159.47 -35.14
N ASN A 73 4.80 159.07 -33.86
CA ASN A 73 5.84 158.72 -32.85
C ASN A 73 6.18 157.21 -32.80
N LYS A 74 7.39 156.82 -32.33
CA LYS A 74 7.86 155.41 -32.21
C LYS A 74 7.60 154.73 -30.84
N VAL A 75 7.59 153.38 -30.79
CA VAL A 75 7.46 152.52 -29.58
C VAL A 75 8.41 151.28 -29.63
N ASP A 76 9.12 150.94 -28.52
CA ASP A 76 10.14 149.86 -28.42
C ASP A 76 9.58 148.48 -27.96
N GLN A 77 10.27 147.37 -28.31
CA GLN A 77 9.85 145.96 -28.14
C GLN A 77 10.41 145.29 -26.85
N VAL A 78 9.65 144.42 -26.17
CA VAL A 78 10.08 143.68 -24.96
C VAL A 78 9.83 142.18 -25.11
N VAL A 79 10.78 141.30 -24.72
CA VAL A 79 10.74 139.84 -24.90
C VAL A 79 11.07 139.08 -23.60
N GLU A 80 10.22 138.17 -23.16
CA GLU A 80 10.45 137.29 -21.98
C GLU A 80 11.22 136.01 -22.37
N VAL A 81 12.09 135.46 -21.51
CA VAL A 81 12.88 134.23 -21.73
C VAL A 81 12.77 133.23 -20.56
N GLY A 82 12.49 131.96 -20.86
CA GLY A 82 12.23 130.85 -19.93
C GLY A 82 13.46 130.25 -19.21
N THR A 83 13.34 129.94 -17.91
CA THR A 83 14.42 129.41 -17.04
C THR A 83 14.04 128.22 -16.12
N LYS A 84 12.94 127.50 -16.41
CA LYS A 84 12.42 126.40 -15.56
C LYS A 84 13.41 125.20 -15.38
N PRO A 85 13.60 124.64 -14.16
CA PRO A 85 14.48 123.48 -13.90
C PRO A 85 14.01 122.14 -14.51
N SER A 86 14.93 121.21 -14.80
CA SER A 86 14.64 119.86 -15.33
C SER A 86 14.98 118.73 -14.33
N VAL A 87 14.26 117.58 -14.39
CA VAL A 87 14.48 116.37 -13.56
C VAL A 87 14.43 115.12 -14.45
N GLU A 88 15.36 114.17 -14.24
CA GLU A 88 15.48 112.90 -14.99
C GLU A 88 15.57 111.70 -14.02
N THR A 89 14.76 110.65 -14.25
CA THR A 89 14.64 109.47 -13.35
C THR A 89 14.90 108.16 -14.10
N ASN A 90 15.73 107.26 -13.54
CA ASN A 90 16.06 105.93 -14.06
C ASN A 90 15.62 104.82 -13.08
N VAL A 91 15.02 103.72 -13.56
CA VAL A 91 14.45 102.63 -12.74
C VAL A 91 15.47 101.50 -12.47
N LEU A 92 15.45 100.90 -11.27
CA LEU A 92 16.22 99.72 -10.88
C LEU A 92 15.27 98.52 -10.66
N SER A 93 15.25 97.55 -11.56
CA SER A 93 14.30 96.41 -11.48
C SER A 93 14.65 95.40 -10.39
N HIS A 94 13.64 94.86 -9.70
CA HIS A 94 13.78 93.78 -8.73
C HIS A 94 13.90 92.39 -9.39
N LYS A 95 14.48 91.40 -8.68
CA LYS A 95 14.58 90.00 -9.10
C LYS A 95 13.44 89.15 -8.52
N THR A 96 13.17 87.98 -9.12
CA THR A 96 12.24 86.98 -8.57
C THR A 96 13.00 85.75 -8.08
N ILE A 97 12.67 85.25 -6.88
CA ILE A 97 13.32 84.11 -6.21
C ILE A 97 12.26 83.07 -5.83
N TYR A 98 12.51 81.79 -6.10
CA TYR A 98 11.62 80.68 -5.78
C TYR A 98 12.08 79.88 -4.56
N GLN A 99 11.16 79.46 -3.70
CA GLN A 99 11.43 78.64 -2.50
C GLN A 99 10.44 77.49 -2.38
N VAL A 100 10.83 76.38 -1.73
CA VAL A 100 9.90 75.27 -1.47
C VAL A 100 9.04 75.54 -0.25
N ASN A 101 7.76 75.15 -0.32
CA ASN A 101 6.87 75.06 0.83
C ASN A 101 6.16 73.69 0.84
N PRO A 102 6.60 72.74 1.69
CA PRO A 102 6.00 71.40 1.76
C PRO A 102 4.54 71.35 2.21
N ALA A 103 3.99 72.45 2.76
CA ALA A 103 2.59 72.54 3.17
C ALA A 103 1.65 72.90 2.01
N LEU A 104 2.18 73.38 0.88
CA LEU A 104 1.39 73.65 -0.32
C LEU A 104 1.15 72.36 -1.12
N GLU A 105 0.01 72.30 -1.81
CA GLU A 105 -0.29 71.22 -2.76
C GLU A 105 0.81 71.15 -3.84
N PHE A 106 1.10 69.94 -4.33
CA PHE A 106 2.16 69.74 -5.31
C PHE A 106 2.01 70.68 -6.52
N ARG A 107 3.10 71.41 -6.85
CA ARG A 107 3.19 72.43 -7.92
C ARG A 107 2.34 73.69 -7.73
N LYS A 108 1.70 73.87 -6.58
CA LYS A 108 0.99 75.11 -6.29
C LYS A 108 1.98 76.21 -5.93
N GLU A 109 1.89 77.33 -6.63
CA GLU A 109 2.70 78.52 -6.37
C GLU A 109 1.91 79.56 -5.56
N GLU A 110 2.58 80.21 -4.61
CA GLU A 110 2.03 81.31 -3.81
C GLU A 110 3.08 82.42 -3.65
N VAL A 111 2.68 83.68 -3.86
CA VAL A 111 3.59 84.83 -3.69
C VAL A 111 3.75 85.13 -2.21
N ALA A 112 4.91 84.84 -1.65
CA ALA A 112 5.23 85.10 -0.25
C ALA A 112 5.67 86.56 -0.02
N VAL A 113 6.39 87.16 -0.97
CA VAL A 113 6.83 88.57 -0.91
C VAL A 113 6.61 89.22 -2.27
N ALA A 114 5.88 90.33 -2.32
CA ALA A 114 5.68 91.11 -3.53
C ALA A 114 6.92 91.99 -3.81
N GLY A 115 7.49 91.88 -5.01
CA GLY A 115 8.65 92.68 -5.40
C GLY A 115 8.31 94.13 -5.75
N ARG A 116 9.28 95.03 -5.57
CA ARG A 116 9.17 96.48 -5.85
C ARG A 116 10.46 97.01 -6.48
N ASP A 117 10.33 97.74 -7.59
CA ASP A 117 11.47 98.38 -8.26
C ASP A 117 11.99 99.60 -7.49
N GLY A 118 13.30 99.85 -7.56
CA GLY A 118 13.97 101.06 -7.07
C GLY A 118 14.12 102.13 -8.16
N SER A 119 14.74 103.28 -7.85
CA SER A 119 14.96 104.37 -8.82
C SER A 119 16.15 105.27 -8.50
N VAL A 120 16.63 106.03 -9.48
CA VAL A 120 17.67 107.06 -9.35
C VAL A 120 17.26 108.35 -10.05
N GLU A 121 17.21 109.48 -9.34
CA GLU A 121 16.73 110.78 -9.86
C GLU A 121 17.84 111.84 -9.91
N THR A 122 17.87 112.69 -10.94
CA THR A 122 18.86 113.78 -11.17
C THR A 122 18.16 115.09 -11.55
N ARG A 123 18.48 116.23 -10.91
CA ARG A 123 17.81 117.54 -11.12
C ARG A 123 18.77 118.69 -11.47
N THR A 124 18.45 119.53 -12.46
CA THR A 124 19.29 120.65 -12.98
C THR A 124 18.54 122.00 -13.05
N THR A 125 19.18 123.13 -12.69
CA THR A 125 18.59 124.50 -12.62
C THR A 125 19.35 125.54 -13.49
N TYR A 126 18.75 126.70 -13.87
CA TYR A 126 19.31 127.66 -14.87
C TYR A 126 19.16 129.18 -14.51
N GLN A 127 19.96 130.09 -15.13
CA GLN A 127 19.96 131.57 -14.95
C GLN A 127 20.04 132.35 -16.30
N LEU A 128 19.48 133.59 -16.39
CA LEU A 128 19.36 134.41 -17.64
C LEU A 128 20.14 135.74 -17.58
N ASP A 129 20.83 136.08 -18.68
CA ASP A 129 21.40 137.41 -18.97
C ASP A 129 20.38 138.33 -19.70
N LYS A 130 20.11 139.51 -19.14
CA LYS A 130 19.06 140.45 -19.61
C LYS A 130 19.46 141.33 -20.80
N ALA A 131 20.75 141.51 -21.08
CA ALA A 131 21.21 142.32 -22.21
C ALA A 131 21.26 141.52 -23.51
N THR A 132 21.54 140.22 -23.40
CA THR A 132 21.77 139.32 -24.55
C THR A 132 20.67 138.28 -24.73
N GLY A 133 19.88 137.99 -23.69
CA GLY A 133 18.83 136.97 -23.71
C GLY A 133 19.32 135.52 -23.51
N GLN A 134 20.59 135.30 -23.13
CA GLN A 134 21.20 133.96 -23.04
C GLN A 134 20.99 133.28 -21.67
N VAL A 135 20.67 131.98 -21.64
CA VAL A 135 20.42 131.19 -20.42
C VAL A 135 21.51 130.13 -20.18
N THR A 136 22.02 130.00 -18.94
CA THR A 136 23.09 129.05 -18.55
C THR A 136 22.74 128.22 -17.30
N VAL A 137 23.31 127.00 -17.17
CA VAL A 137 23.09 126.09 -16.02
C VAL A 137 23.70 126.65 -14.74
N SER A 138 22.97 126.50 -13.63
CA SER A 138 23.35 126.93 -12.28
C SER A 138 23.87 125.79 -11.39
N ASP A 139 23.19 124.64 -11.33
CA ASP A 139 23.54 123.52 -10.41
C ASP A 139 22.85 122.18 -10.78
N THR A 140 23.38 121.04 -10.32
CA THR A 140 22.87 119.66 -10.54
C THR A 140 23.04 118.71 -9.33
N THR A 141 22.01 117.93 -8.93
CA THR A 141 22.03 116.97 -7.77
C THR A 141 21.39 115.58 -8.06
N ARG A 142 21.77 114.49 -7.33
CA ARG A 142 21.36 113.07 -7.58
C ARG A 142 20.95 112.25 -6.33
N GLN A 143 19.90 111.40 -6.40
CA GLN A 143 19.34 110.56 -5.29
C GLN A 143 19.03 109.10 -5.72
N VAL A 144 19.23 108.08 -4.86
CA VAL A 144 19.04 106.62 -5.17
C VAL A 144 18.08 105.93 -4.16
N ASN A 145 17.13 105.12 -4.65
CA ASN A 145 16.21 104.24 -3.90
C ASN A 145 16.39 102.77 -4.32
N GLN A 146 16.54 101.81 -3.38
CA GLN A 146 16.82 100.38 -3.70
C GLN A 146 15.56 99.54 -3.99
N ALA A 147 15.73 98.48 -4.79
CA ALA A 147 14.68 97.52 -5.15
C ALA A 147 14.52 96.39 -4.11
N VAL A 148 13.33 95.78 -4.04
CA VAL A 148 12.98 94.62 -3.18
C VAL A 148 12.56 93.44 -4.07
N ASP A 149 13.23 92.29 -3.92
CA ASP A 149 12.99 91.09 -4.73
C ASP A 149 11.65 90.40 -4.40
N LYS A 150 11.03 89.78 -5.41
CA LYS A 150 9.77 89.02 -5.33
C LYS A 150 10.07 87.57 -4.94
N VAL A 151 9.38 87.02 -3.94
CA VAL A 151 9.55 85.61 -3.52
C VAL A 151 8.30 84.80 -3.80
N ILE A 152 8.45 83.67 -4.50
CA ILE A 152 7.37 82.73 -4.83
C ILE A 152 7.65 81.39 -4.14
N GLN A 153 6.71 80.90 -3.35
CA GLN A 153 6.78 79.58 -2.72
C GLN A 153 6.06 78.54 -3.56
N VAL A 154 6.64 77.33 -3.71
CA VAL A 154 6.09 76.24 -4.53
C VAL A 154 5.96 74.95 -3.72
N GLY A 155 4.81 74.29 -3.80
CA GLY A 155 4.59 72.97 -3.20
C GLY A 155 5.42 71.87 -3.86
N ASN A 156 6.28 71.21 -3.09
CA ASN A 156 7.31 70.30 -3.61
C ASN A 156 7.13 68.82 -3.24
N VAL A 157 6.01 68.46 -2.61
CA VAL A 157 5.73 67.08 -2.18
C VAL A 157 4.56 66.50 -2.96
N GLU A 158 4.80 65.43 -3.72
CA GLU A 158 3.80 64.66 -4.44
C GLU A 158 3.54 63.34 -3.70
N LYS A 159 2.26 62.98 -3.49
CA LYS A 159 1.86 61.70 -2.89
C LYS A 159 1.01 60.91 -3.87
N VAL A 160 1.44 59.69 -4.18
CA VAL A 160 0.72 58.77 -5.08
C VAL A 160 0.36 57.51 -4.31
N ILE A 161 -0.94 57.21 -4.21
CA ILE A 161 -1.44 55.98 -3.57
C ILE A 161 -1.56 54.90 -4.65
N GLN A 162 -0.94 53.75 -4.41
CA GLN A 162 -0.95 52.58 -5.28
C GLN A 162 -1.61 51.41 -4.56
N PRO A 163 -2.62 50.73 -5.16
CA PRO A 163 -3.23 49.57 -4.55
C PRO A 163 -2.28 48.35 -4.58
N ILE A 164 -2.25 47.60 -3.48
CA ILE A 164 -1.59 46.29 -3.38
C ILE A 164 -2.66 45.23 -3.63
N ALA A 165 -2.58 44.56 -4.79
CA ALA A 165 -3.56 43.54 -5.19
C ALA A 165 -3.65 42.41 -4.16
N VAL A 166 -4.87 41.88 -3.98
CA VAL A 166 -5.11 40.70 -3.13
C VAL A 166 -4.44 39.48 -3.76
N THR A 167 -3.63 38.78 -2.98
CA THR A 167 -3.03 37.49 -3.37
C THR A 167 -3.88 36.33 -2.86
N GLU A 168 -3.91 35.22 -3.61
CA GLU A 168 -4.60 34.01 -3.19
C GLU A 168 -3.65 33.06 -2.43
N GLU A 169 -4.08 32.62 -1.25
CA GLU A 169 -3.43 31.58 -0.44
C GLU A 169 -4.31 30.32 -0.47
N ARG A 170 -3.73 29.22 -0.98
CA ARG A 170 -4.40 27.91 -1.04
C ARG A 170 -3.89 27.01 0.08
N ARG A 171 -4.80 26.51 0.92
CA ARG A 171 -4.48 25.57 2.01
C ARG A 171 -5.21 24.26 1.77
N GLU A 172 -4.53 23.14 2.02
CA GLU A 172 -5.19 21.84 1.96
C GLU A 172 -6.12 21.64 3.16
N ASP A 173 -7.31 21.10 2.90
CA ASP A 173 -8.27 20.68 3.93
C ASP A 173 -8.66 19.22 3.70
N SER A 174 -8.24 18.36 4.62
CA SER A 174 -8.50 16.92 4.57
C SER A 174 -9.96 16.54 4.84
N SER A 175 -10.82 17.49 5.23
CA SER A 175 -12.27 17.29 5.43
C SER A 175 -13.10 17.60 4.17
N LEU A 176 -12.49 18.21 3.15
CA LEU A 176 -13.14 18.51 1.88
C LEU A 176 -12.75 17.47 0.82
N ALA A 177 -13.73 17.06 0.01
CA ALA A 177 -13.52 16.12 -1.10
C ALA A 177 -12.50 16.67 -2.11
N LYS A 178 -11.70 15.77 -2.69
CA LYS A 178 -10.66 16.13 -3.66
C LYS A 178 -11.21 17.04 -4.76
N ASN A 179 -10.52 18.15 -5.01
CA ASN A 179 -10.90 19.19 -5.99
C ASN A 179 -12.13 20.04 -5.63
N ILE A 180 -12.67 19.94 -4.42
CA ILE A 180 -13.68 20.89 -3.92
C ILE A 180 -12.96 22.05 -3.25
N GLU A 181 -13.34 23.26 -3.64
CA GLU A 181 -12.78 24.49 -3.09
C GLU A 181 -13.81 25.21 -2.22
N LYS A 182 -13.37 25.67 -1.05
CA LYS A 182 -14.17 26.51 -0.15
C LYS A 182 -13.42 27.79 0.15
N VAL A 183 -14.00 28.92 -0.25
CA VAL A 183 -13.50 30.24 0.09
C VAL A 183 -13.87 30.53 1.55
N VAL A 184 -12.88 30.75 2.39
CA VAL A 184 -13.08 31.10 3.81
C VAL A 184 -12.76 32.56 4.11
N SER A 185 -12.12 33.26 3.17
CA SER A 185 -11.92 34.71 3.20
C SER A 185 -11.70 35.24 1.79
N GLU A 186 -12.37 36.33 1.42
CA GLU A 186 -12.21 36.99 0.10
C GLU A 186 -10.97 37.90 0.01
N GLY A 187 -10.26 38.12 1.12
CA GLY A 187 -9.12 39.03 1.21
C GLY A 187 -9.48 40.52 1.19
N GLU A 188 -8.50 41.38 1.46
CA GLU A 188 -8.64 42.84 1.47
C GLU A 188 -7.45 43.49 0.74
N VAL A 189 -7.74 44.40 -0.19
CA VAL A 189 -6.73 45.16 -0.96
C VAL A 189 -5.90 46.03 0.01
N GLY A 190 -4.57 45.97 -0.13
CA GLY A 190 -3.65 46.84 0.62
C GLY A 190 -3.36 48.15 -0.11
N GLU A 191 -2.62 49.06 0.52
CA GLU A 191 -2.25 50.35 -0.04
C GLU A 191 -0.77 50.64 0.23
N ASN A 192 -0.06 51.03 -0.83
CA ASN A 192 1.31 51.56 -0.77
C ASN A 192 1.27 53.05 -1.18
N THR A 193 1.82 53.93 -0.35
CA THR A 193 1.93 55.35 -0.65
C THR A 193 3.37 55.67 -1.08
N LEU A 194 3.54 56.10 -2.33
CA LEU A 194 4.77 56.64 -2.88
C LEU A 194 4.80 58.16 -2.64
N THR A 195 5.73 58.63 -1.83
CA THR A 195 5.96 60.07 -1.61
C THR A 195 7.20 60.51 -2.38
N ARG A 196 7.06 61.52 -3.26
CA ARG A 196 8.16 62.15 -3.99
C ARG A 196 8.37 63.56 -3.50
N THR A 197 9.58 63.87 -3.04
CA THR A 197 9.96 65.23 -2.60
C THR A 197 10.97 65.82 -3.55
N TYR A 198 10.63 66.95 -4.17
CA TYR A 198 11.45 67.62 -5.19
C TYR A 198 12.26 68.77 -4.57
N ALA A 199 13.47 69.00 -5.07
CA ALA A 199 14.21 70.25 -4.82
C ALA A 199 13.73 71.33 -5.80
N ILE A 200 13.87 72.62 -5.47
CA ILE A 200 13.50 73.72 -6.36
C ILE A 200 14.73 74.44 -6.91
N ASN A 201 14.69 74.82 -8.17
CA ASN A 201 15.62 75.80 -8.72
C ASN A 201 15.15 77.22 -8.33
N GLU A 202 15.92 77.91 -7.50
CA GLU A 202 15.54 79.21 -6.94
C GLU A 202 15.41 80.33 -7.99
N GLN A 203 15.95 80.14 -9.21
CA GLN A 203 15.89 81.14 -10.29
C GLN A 203 14.73 80.90 -11.26
N THR A 204 14.35 79.65 -11.48
CA THR A 204 13.35 79.26 -12.51
C THR A 204 12.04 78.72 -11.93
N GLY A 205 12.03 78.32 -10.66
CA GLY A 205 10.88 77.67 -10.02
C GLY A 205 10.73 76.19 -10.38
N GLU A 206 11.61 75.63 -11.21
CA GLU A 206 11.53 74.23 -11.63
C GLU A 206 11.79 73.25 -10.48
N LEU A 207 10.89 72.28 -10.32
CA LEU A 207 11.03 71.18 -9.36
C LEU A 207 11.89 70.07 -9.98
N VAL A 208 13.05 69.81 -9.39
CA VAL A 208 14.11 68.92 -9.88
C VAL A 208 14.55 67.91 -8.82
N ASN A 209 15.25 66.86 -9.22
CA ASN A 209 15.89 65.88 -8.34
C ASN A 209 14.95 65.25 -7.28
N PRO A 210 13.85 64.57 -7.67
CA PRO A 210 12.93 63.95 -6.73
C PRO A 210 13.60 62.86 -5.91
N ARG A 211 13.32 62.85 -4.60
CA ARG A 211 13.61 61.74 -3.70
C ARG A 211 12.34 60.96 -3.42
N GLU A 212 12.37 59.64 -3.60
CA GLU A 212 11.22 58.76 -3.46
C GLU A 212 11.29 57.95 -2.16
N VAL A 213 10.16 57.87 -1.44
CA VAL A 213 9.98 56.98 -0.28
C VAL A 213 8.67 56.20 -0.44
N ASN A 214 8.74 54.88 -0.32
CA ASN A 214 7.58 53.98 -0.35
C ASN A 214 7.22 53.53 1.07
N GLN A 215 5.93 53.54 1.39
CA GLN A 215 5.42 53.05 2.67
C GLN A 215 4.08 52.34 2.48
N ILE A 216 3.98 51.11 2.98
CA ILE A 216 2.70 50.40 3.08
C ILE A 216 1.86 51.09 4.15
N THR A 217 0.77 51.74 3.73
CA THR A 217 -0.17 52.45 4.62
C THR A 217 -1.33 51.56 5.05
N LYS A 218 -1.63 50.51 4.27
CA LYS A 218 -2.60 49.47 4.63
C LYS A 218 -2.06 48.10 4.17
N PRO A 219 -1.78 47.14 5.08
CA PRO A 219 -1.34 45.81 4.66
C PRO A 219 -2.46 45.08 3.90
N MET A 220 -2.11 44.34 2.86
CA MET A 220 -3.06 43.48 2.16
C MET A 220 -3.39 42.24 3.02
N LYS A 221 -4.62 41.73 2.94
CA LYS A 221 -5.00 40.42 3.49
C LYS A 221 -5.25 39.45 2.34
N PRO A 222 -4.67 38.24 2.34
CA PRO A 222 -4.85 37.30 1.25
C PRO A 222 -6.27 36.74 1.21
N ARG A 223 -6.72 36.38 0.00
CA ARG A 223 -7.89 35.53 -0.22
C ARG A 223 -7.52 34.10 0.16
N VAL A 224 -8.25 33.47 1.07
CA VAL A 224 -7.93 32.11 1.56
C VAL A 224 -8.92 31.11 0.97
N VAL A 225 -8.39 30.17 0.19
CA VAL A 225 -9.14 29.07 -0.43
C VAL A 225 -8.68 27.75 0.19
N LEU A 226 -9.60 27.01 0.79
CA LEU A 226 -9.37 25.64 1.22
C LEU A 226 -9.61 24.71 0.04
N VAL A 227 -8.62 23.90 -0.30
CA VAL A 227 -8.70 22.90 -1.38
C VAL A 227 -8.80 21.54 -0.74
N GLY A 228 -9.86 20.81 -1.08
CA GLY A 228 -10.06 19.46 -0.58
C GLY A 228 -9.01 18.49 -1.07
N SER A 229 -8.47 17.70 -0.14
CA SER A 229 -7.48 16.65 -0.40
C SER A 229 -8.03 15.24 -0.13
N GLN A 230 -9.28 15.12 0.33
CA GLN A 230 -9.89 13.83 0.64
C GLN A 230 -10.17 13.04 -0.64
N GLU A 231 -9.31 12.06 -0.92
CA GLU A 231 -9.49 11.12 -2.03
C GLU A 231 -10.80 10.33 -1.90
N ASP A 232 -11.43 10.00 -3.04
CA ASP A 232 -12.64 9.16 -3.09
C ASP A 232 -12.31 7.67 -2.86
N LYS A 233 -11.56 7.41 -1.80
CA LYS A 233 -11.27 6.06 -1.29
C LYS A 233 -12.16 5.77 -0.08
N PRO A 234 -12.46 4.48 0.18
CA PRO A 234 -13.14 4.10 1.41
C PRO A 234 -12.42 4.66 2.63
N HIS A 235 -13.15 5.23 3.57
CA HIS A 235 -12.57 5.89 4.75
C HIS A 235 -13.49 5.80 5.96
N ILE A 236 -12.92 5.90 7.15
CA ILE A 236 -13.66 5.80 8.43
C ILE A 236 -14.65 6.98 8.53
N LEU A 237 -15.83 6.74 9.10
CA LEU A 237 -16.81 7.79 9.38
C LEU A 237 -16.19 8.86 10.29
N PRO A 238 -16.12 10.15 9.87
CA PRO A 238 -15.68 11.22 10.74
C PRO A 238 -16.63 11.40 11.92
N THR A 239 -16.09 11.65 13.11
CA THR A 239 -16.90 11.89 14.32
C THR A 239 -17.75 13.14 14.15
N ASN A 240 -19.04 13.03 14.48
CA ASN A 240 -19.96 14.16 14.52
C ASN A 240 -20.89 14.00 15.73
N SER A 241 -20.48 14.57 16.87
CA SER A 241 -21.18 14.40 18.14
C SER A 241 -22.63 14.92 18.09
N GLU A 242 -22.88 16.05 17.42
CA GLU A 242 -24.23 16.61 17.29
C GLU A 242 -25.18 15.65 16.58
N ARG A 243 -24.72 14.99 15.52
CA ARG A 243 -25.53 14.05 14.75
C ARG A 243 -25.57 12.64 15.35
N GLU A 244 -24.52 12.23 16.06
CA GLU A 244 -24.49 10.99 16.83
C GLU A 244 -25.51 11.00 17.98
N ASP A 245 -25.74 12.15 18.58
CA ASP A 245 -26.74 12.33 19.66
C ASP A 245 -28.12 12.80 19.14
N ALA A 246 -28.30 12.95 17.82
CA ALA A 246 -29.56 13.40 17.21
C ALA A 246 -30.72 12.41 17.37
N VAL A 247 -30.41 11.12 17.60
CA VAL A 247 -31.39 10.06 17.86
C VAL A 247 -31.11 9.42 19.21
N ASP A 248 -32.08 9.47 20.13
CA ASP A 248 -31.97 8.78 21.42
C ASP A 248 -32.07 7.26 21.23
N VAL A 249 -30.95 6.58 21.48
CA VAL A 249 -30.77 5.12 21.35
C VAL A 249 -30.68 4.40 22.71
N SER A 250 -30.97 5.07 23.83
CA SER A 250 -30.79 4.50 25.18
C SER A 250 -31.67 3.27 25.45
N ALA A 251 -32.98 3.37 25.19
CA ALA A 251 -33.93 2.27 25.33
C ALA A 251 -33.62 1.12 24.36
N LEU A 252 -33.29 1.47 23.11
CA LEU A 252 -32.85 0.54 22.08
C LEU A 252 -31.61 -0.24 22.53
N THR A 253 -30.61 0.45 23.08
CA THR A 253 -29.36 -0.15 23.58
C THR A 253 -29.65 -1.17 24.68
N THR A 254 -30.49 -0.82 25.64
CA THR A 254 -30.89 -1.73 26.72
C THR A 254 -31.56 -2.98 26.16
N SER A 255 -32.48 -2.82 25.21
CA SER A 255 -33.15 -3.97 24.57
C SER A 255 -32.21 -4.79 23.66
N ALA A 256 -31.26 -4.16 22.98
CA ALA A 256 -30.27 -4.84 22.15
C ALA A 256 -29.32 -5.70 23.00
N ARG A 257 -28.94 -5.22 24.19
CA ARG A 257 -28.07 -5.96 25.13
C ARG A 257 -28.72 -7.24 25.66
N SER A 258 -30.05 -7.34 25.68
CA SER A 258 -30.78 -8.55 26.11
C SER A 258 -30.98 -9.59 25.00
N VAL A 259 -30.60 -9.30 23.75
CA VAL A 259 -30.76 -10.27 22.65
C VAL A 259 -29.78 -11.43 22.84
N ASP A 260 -30.31 -12.65 22.86
CA ASP A 260 -29.51 -13.88 22.94
C ASP A 260 -29.38 -14.52 21.55
N PHE A 261 -28.16 -14.65 21.04
CA PHE A 261 -27.92 -15.17 19.69
C PHE A 261 -28.50 -16.59 19.48
N LEU A 262 -28.49 -17.41 20.52
CA LEU A 262 -28.89 -18.81 20.43
C LEU A 262 -30.40 -18.99 20.66
N HIS A 263 -31.03 -18.16 21.49
CA HIS A 263 -32.39 -18.36 21.97
C HIS A 263 -33.41 -17.28 21.57
N ASP A 264 -32.97 -16.15 20.98
CA ASP A 264 -33.90 -15.12 20.51
C ASP A 264 -34.88 -15.66 19.46
N SER A 265 -36.16 -15.32 19.60
CA SER A 265 -37.22 -15.89 18.76
C SER A 265 -37.19 -15.41 17.32
N LYS A 266 -36.77 -14.16 17.06
CA LYS A 266 -36.63 -13.65 15.69
C LYS A 266 -35.42 -14.26 15.00
N LEU A 267 -34.28 -14.34 15.71
CA LEU A 267 -33.11 -15.05 15.20
C LEU A 267 -33.37 -16.55 15.02
N LYS A 268 -34.26 -17.15 15.84
CA LYS A 268 -34.76 -18.52 15.65
C LYS A 268 -35.42 -18.72 14.31
N ALA A 269 -36.38 -17.87 13.95
CA ALA A 269 -37.04 -17.97 12.66
C ALA A 269 -36.09 -17.70 11.48
N GLN A 270 -35.17 -16.74 11.61
CA GLN A 270 -34.29 -16.34 10.51
C GLN A 270 -33.14 -17.32 10.23
N LEU A 271 -32.50 -17.83 11.29
CA LEU A 271 -31.30 -18.66 11.20
C LEU A 271 -31.61 -20.15 11.37
N GLU A 272 -32.78 -20.59 10.92
CA GLU A 272 -33.12 -22.01 10.92
C GLU A 272 -32.22 -22.77 9.93
N PRO A 273 -31.40 -23.73 10.41
CA PRO A 273 -30.48 -24.45 9.54
C PRO A 273 -31.17 -25.48 8.65
N THR A 274 -30.51 -25.82 7.53
CA THR A 274 -30.77 -27.10 6.86
C THR A 274 -29.92 -28.18 7.53
N TYR A 275 -30.57 -29.12 8.22
CA TYR A 275 -29.89 -30.20 8.94
C TYR A 275 -29.45 -31.32 8.00
N ASP A 276 -28.23 -31.84 8.18
CA ASP A 276 -27.84 -33.13 7.58
C ASP A 276 -28.71 -34.24 8.21
N PRO A 277 -29.42 -35.07 7.42
CA PRO A 277 -30.20 -36.20 7.94
C PRO A 277 -29.39 -37.15 8.83
N ARG A 278 -28.08 -37.26 8.61
CA ARG A 278 -27.18 -38.06 9.43
C ARG A 278 -26.98 -37.46 10.81
N ASP A 279 -26.88 -36.14 10.93
CA ASP A 279 -26.76 -35.46 12.23
C ASP A 279 -28.00 -35.71 13.09
N ILE A 280 -29.19 -35.60 12.50
CA ILE A 280 -30.46 -35.92 13.18
C ILE A 280 -30.45 -37.37 13.65
N THR A 281 -30.10 -38.30 12.76
CA THR A 281 -30.11 -39.74 13.06
C THR A 281 -29.13 -40.09 14.19
N LEU A 282 -27.89 -39.62 14.10
CA LEU A 282 -26.84 -39.88 15.08
C LEU A 282 -27.18 -39.26 16.44
N ARG A 283 -27.64 -38.01 16.45
CA ARG A 283 -28.01 -37.31 17.68
C ARG A 283 -29.20 -37.98 18.35
N LYS A 284 -30.20 -38.41 17.57
CA LYS A 284 -31.36 -39.17 18.07
C LYS A 284 -30.96 -40.52 18.67
N ILE A 285 -30.07 -41.28 18.02
CA ILE A 285 -29.54 -42.55 18.55
C ILE A 285 -28.83 -42.31 19.89
N LEU A 286 -28.02 -41.25 19.98
CA LEU A 286 -27.30 -40.92 21.20
C LEU A 286 -28.26 -40.56 22.35
N LEU A 287 -29.24 -39.69 22.10
CA LEU A 287 -30.16 -39.18 23.12
C LEU A 287 -31.18 -40.22 23.59
N ARG A 288 -31.57 -41.17 22.73
CA ARG A 288 -32.45 -42.29 23.12
C ARG A 288 -31.90 -43.15 24.25
N LYS A 289 -30.59 -43.13 24.49
CA LYS A 289 -29.96 -43.86 25.61
C LYS A 289 -30.38 -43.31 26.98
N THR A 290 -30.69 -42.01 27.07
CA THR A 290 -31.10 -41.34 28.32
C THR A 290 -32.53 -40.81 28.27
N HIS A 291 -33.08 -40.60 27.07
CA HIS A 291 -34.44 -40.12 26.81
C HIS A 291 -35.11 -40.95 25.70
N PRO A 292 -35.68 -42.14 26.03
CA PRO A 292 -36.18 -43.09 25.03
C PRO A 292 -37.23 -42.54 24.05
N ASN A 293 -38.05 -41.59 24.50
CA ASN A 293 -39.16 -41.00 23.75
C ASN A 293 -38.84 -39.67 23.06
N ILE A 294 -37.56 -39.33 22.88
CA ILE A 294 -37.17 -38.05 22.27
C ILE A 294 -37.70 -37.92 20.83
N THR A 295 -38.33 -36.78 20.57
CA THR A 295 -38.94 -36.42 19.29
C THR A 295 -37.92 -35.82 18.32
N ASP A 296 -38.24 -35.82 17.02
CA ASP A 296 -37.36 -35.19 16.02
C ASP A 296 -37.28 -33.67 16.21
N GLN A 297 -38.33 -33.05 16.74
CA GLN A 297 -38.34 -31.62 17.03
C GLN A 297 -37.38 -31.28 18.18
N GLU A 298 -37.40 -32.06 19.27
CA GLU A 298 -36.45 -31.89 20.38
C GLU A 298 -35.00 -32.09 19.92
N VAL A 299 -34.74 -33.09 19.05
CA VAL A 299 -33.41 -33.29 18.46
C VAL A 299 -32.99 -32.09 17.62
N LYS A 300 -33.88 -31.55 16.79
CA LYS A 300 -33.62 -30.36 15.97
C LYS A 300 -33.37 -29.12 16.83
N ASP A 301 -34.15 -28.90 17.88
CA ASP A 301 -33.94 -27.76 18.78
C ASP A 301 -32.55 -27.80 19.45
N MET A 302 -32.05 -29.00 19.81
CA MET A 302 -30.68 -29.17 20.31
C MET A 302 -29.62 -28.97 19.21
N LEU A 303 -29.81 -29.58 18.04
CA LEU A 303 -28.89 -29.44 16.91
C LEU A 303 -28.80 -28.00 16.41
N ARG A 304 -29.89 -27.22 16.50
CA ARG A 304 -29.90 -25.82 16.11
C ARG A 304 -28.83 -25.01 16.83
N ILE A 305 -28.70 -25.22 18.15
CA ILE A 305 -27.68 -24.55 18.96
C ILE A 305 -26.28 -24.93 18.46
N GLU A 306 -26.02 -26.22 18.25
CA GLU A 306 -24.74 -26.72 17.75
C GLU A 306 -24.41 -26.13 16.36
N TYR A 307 -25.39 -26.07 15.45
CA TYR A 307 -25.25 -25.48 14.13
C TYR A 307 -24.92 -23.98 14.21
N LEU A 308 -25.65 -23.20 15.01
CA LEU A 308 -25.36 -21.78 15.19
C LEU A 308 -23.98 -21.52 15.75
N GLN A 309 -23.52 -22.36 16.68
CA GLN A 309 -22.17 -22.26 17.21
C GLN A 309 -21.10 -22.52 16.14
N LYS A 310 -21.35 -23.41 15.16
CA LYS A 310 -20.43 -23.65 14.04
C LYS A 310 -20.20 -22.42 13.15
N LEU A 311 -21.07 -21.41 13.21
CA LEU A 311 -20.84 -20.12 12.53
C LEU A 311 -19.67 -19.35 13.16
N SER A 312 -19.30 -19.63 14.42
CA SER A 312 -18.26 -18.91 15.16
C SER A 312 -18.52 -17.40 15.27
N ILE A 313 -19.81 -16.99 15.32
CA ILE A 313 -20.23 -15.58 15.41
C ILE A 313 -20.52 -15.14 16.84
N GLN A 314 -20.82 -16.06 17.77
CA GLN A 314 -21.31 -15.75 19.12
C GLN A 314 -20.42 -14.75 19.87
N GLU A 315 -19.09 -14.94 19.87
CA GLU A 315 -18.15 -14.02 20.53
C GLU A 315 -18.24 -12.60 19.95
N SER A 316 -18.32 -12.48 18.62
CA SER A 316 -18.46 -11.20 17.93
C SER A 316 -19.82 -10.54 18.18
N PHE A 317 -20.86 -11.35 18.39
CA PHE A 317 -22.20 -10.90 18.75
C PHE A 317 -22.24 -10.32 20.16
N ASP A 318 -21.62 -11.00 21.12
CA ASP A 318 -21.51 -10.51 22.50
C ASP A 318 -20.60 -9.26 22.61
N GLN A 319 -19.60 -9.11 21.75
CA GLN A 319 -18.81 -7.88 21.63
C GLN A 319 -19.67 -6.73 21.09
N THR A 320 -20.42 -6.98 20.01
CA THR A 320 -21.31 -5.98 19.38
C THR A 320 -22.38 -5.47 20.36
N LYS A 321 -22.99 -6.36 21.16
CA LYS A 321 -23.97 -5.96 22.20
C LYS A 321 -23.39 -5.01 23.23
N ARG A 322 -22.14 -5.23 23.66
CA ARG A 322 -21.46 -4.35 24.63
C ARG A 322 -21.26 -2.94 24.05
N GLN A 323 -20.99 -2.85 22.75
CA GLN A 323 -20.76 -1.60 22.01
C GLN A 323 -22.03 -1.00 21.37
N ALA A 324 -23.21 -1.58 21.62
CA ALA A 324 -24.44 -1.26 20.89
C ALA A 324 -24.77 0.23 20.86
N GLU A 325 -24.59 0.94 21.98
CA GLU A 325 -24.86 2.39 22.06
C GLU A 325 -24.03 3.19 21.05
N SER A 326 -22.71 3.04 21.08
CA SER A 326 -21.81 3.73 20.16
C SER A 326 -22.10 3.34 18.70
N SER A 327 -22.35 2.06 18.45
CA SER A 327 -22.68 1.57 17.11
C SER A 327 -23.97 2.19 16.58
N PHE A 328 -25.06 2.21 17.37
CA PHE A 328 -26.33 2.79 16.93
C PHE A 328 -26.24 4.30 16.70
N LYS A 329 -25.49 5.03 17.54
CA LYS A 329 -25.22 6.46 17.32
C LYS A 329 -24.49 6.71 16.00
N LYS A 330 -23.45 5.93 15.70
CA LYS A 330 -22.73 6.03 14.41
C LYS A 330 -23.62 5.69 13.22
N ILE A 331 -24.45 4.64 13.33
CA ILE A 331 -25.40 4.25 12.28
C ILE A 331 -26.42 5.37 12.03
N ALA A 332 -26.98 5.95 13.10
CA ALA A 332 -27.91 7.06 12.99
C ALA A 332 -27.24 8.29 12.36
N SER A 333 -26.04 8.65 12.83
CA SER A 333 -25.26 9.77 12.32
C SER A 333 -24.94 9.65 10.83
N HIS A 334 -24.44 8.49 10.38
CA HIS A 334 -24.18 8.25 8.96
C HIS A 334 -25.46 8.32 8.13
N THR A 335 -26.53 7.66 8.60
CA THR A 335 -27.80 7.58 7.88
C THR A 335 -28.42 8.96 7.69
N LEU A 336 -28.51 9.77 8.75
CA LEU A 336 -28.99 11.15 8.70
C LEU A 336 -28.09 12.05 7.85
N GLY A 337 -26.80 11.77 7.79
CA GLY A 337 -25.87 12.47 6.90
C GLY A 337 -26.18 12.29 5.42
N ILE A 338 -26.81 11.17 5.03
CA ILE A 338 -27.18 10.87 3.65
C ILE A 338 -28.62 11.30 3.35
N ILE A 339 -29.58 10.98 4.22
CA ILE A 339 -31.01 11.24 3.95
C ILE A 339 -31.48 12.64 4.40
N GLY A 340 -30.62 13.38 5.10
CA GLY A 340 -30.93 14.69 5.69
C GLY A 340 -31.34 14.58 7.15
N ASP A 341 -30.90 15.56 7.95
CA ASP A 341 -31.14 15.61 9.38
C ASP A 341 -32.39 16.46 9.71
N THR A 342 -33.58 15.86 9.62
CA THR A 342 -34.87 16.49 9.97
C THR A 342 -35.59 15.73 11.09
N PRO A 343 -36.53 16.34 11.83
CA PRO A 343 -37.30 15.64 12.86
C PRO A 343 -38.01 14.36 12.36
N GLU A 344 -38.54 14.39 11.13
CA GLU A 344 -39.20 13.25 10.48
C GLU A 344 -38.21 12.12 10.21
N ASN A 345 -37.04 12.46 9.66
CA ASN A 345 -35.98 11.49 9.39
C ASN A 345 -35.37 10.91 10.68
N ARG A 346 -35.18 11.72 11.72
CA ARG A 346 -34.74 11.25 13.06
C ARG A 346 -35.73 10.23 13.63
N SER A 347 -37.03 10.52 13.57
CA SER A 347 -38.08 9.61 14.02
C SER A 347 -38.10 8.31 13.21
N LYS A 348 -37.98 8.40 11.88
CA LYS A 348 -37.90 7.23 10.99
C LYS A 348 -36.69 6.36 11.29
N VAL A 349 -35.50 6.96 11.43
CA VAL A 349 -34.27 6.25 11.78
C VAL A 349 -34.42 5.54 13.13
N LYS A 350 -34.99 6.21 14.14
CA LYS A 350 -35.27 5.59 15.44
C LYS A 350 -36.17 4.36 15.31
N GLN A 351 -37.30 4.48 14.62
CA GLN A 351 -38.25 3.39 14.41
C GLN A 351 -37.61 2.21 13.66
N GLU A 352 -36.83 2.48 12.61
CA GLU A 352 -36.15 1.42 11.87
C GLU A 352 -35.06 0.74 12.72
N LEU A 353 -34.29 1.50 13.51
CA LEU A 353 -33.31 0.93 14.43
C LEU A 353 -33.98 0.00 15.46
N GLU A 354 -35.14 0.39 16.01
CA GLU A 354 -35.92 -0.42 16.95
C GLU A 354 -36.54 -1.67 16.30
N GLN A 355 -37.07 -1.53 15.09
CA GLN A 355 -37.71 -2.61 14.35
C GLN A 355 -36.71 -3.69 13.92
N TYR A 356 -35.52 -3.29 13.48
CA TYR A 356 -34.51 -4.15 12.86
C TYR A 356 -33.29 -4.41 13.74
N LYS A 357 -33.38 -4.17 15.06
CA LYS A 357 -32.25 -4.29 15.99
C LYS A 357 -31.54 -5.64 15.92
N GLU A 358 -32.28 -6.74 15.77
CA GLU A 358 -31.69 -8.09 15.71
C GLU A 358 -30.89 -8.29 14.42
N GLN A 359 -31.41 -7.83 13.27
CA GLN A 359 -30.67 -7.84 12.01
C GLN A 359 -29.43 -6.94 12.08
N ILE A 360 -29.57 -5.73 12.64
CA ILE A 360 -28.44 -4.80 12.74
C ILE A 360 -27.32 -5.38 13.61
N LEU A 361 -27.66 -5.96 14.78
CA LEU A 361 -26.69 -6.66 15.62
C LEU A 361 -26.02 -7.82 14.86
N LEU A 362 -26.80 -8.61 14.12
CA LEU A 362 -26.27 -9.73 13.35
C LEU A 362 -25.35 -9.28 12.21
N GLY A 363 -25.72 -8.22 11.48
CA GLY A 363 -24.91 -7.63 10.42
C GLY A 363 -23.59 -7.06 10.94
N LEU A 364 -23.63 -6.32 12.05
CA LEU A 364 -22.42 -5.83 12.73
C LEU A 364 -21.52 -6.98 13.19
N SER A 365 -22.12 -8.05 13.73
CA SER A 365 -21.38 -9.23 14.20
C SER A 365 -20.71 -9.97 13.04
N TYR A 366 -21.41 -10.13 11.92
CA TYR A 366 -20.86 -10.73 10.70
C TYR A 366 -19.67 -9.94 10.16
N ILE A 367 -19.77 -8.60 10.07
CA ILE A 367 -18.67 -7.74 9.67
C ILE A 367 -17.51 -7.87 10.67
N ASN A 368 -17.77 -7.84 11.98
CA ASN A 368 -16.73 -7.96 13.00
C ASN A 368 -16.05 -9.34 13.02
N ARG A 369 -16.75 -10.41 12.62
CA ARG A 369 -16.21 -11.77 12.59
C ARG A 369 -15.42 -12.10 11.33
N PHE A 370 -15.84 -11.57 10.17
CA PHE A 370 -15.30 -11.97 8.87
C PHE A 370 -14.65 -10.84 8.07
N TYR A 371 -14.84 -9.58 8.46
CA TYR A 371 -14.29 -8.42 7.75
C TYR A 371 -13.55 -7.47 8.71
N ASN A 372 -13.09 -7.97 9.86
CA ASN A 372 -12.16 -7.28 10.74
C ASN A 372 -10.73 -7.42 10.24
N ILE A 373 -10.49 -6.85 9.05
CA ILE A 373 -9.29 -7.05 8.26
C ILE A 373 -8.48 -5.76 8.24
N GLN A 374 -7.21 -5.89 8.55
CA GLN A 374 -6.24 -4.81 8.48
C GLN A 374 -5.64 -4.71 7.06
N PHE A 375 -5.65 -3.51 6.48
CA PHE A 375 -4.97 -3.17 5.23
C PHE A 375 -4.05 -1.97 5.49
N GLY A 376 -2.74 -2.23 5.66
CA GLY A 376 -1.81 -1.19 6.13
C GLY A 376 -2.26 -0.67 7.49
N ASP A 377 -2.47 0.64 7.60
CA ASP A 377 -2.98 1.28 8.82
C ASP A 377 -4.52 1.37 8.90
N THR A 378 -5.22 0.95 7.84
CA THR A 378 -6.69 1.03 7.75
C THR A 378 -7.33 -0.31 8.09
N ASN A 379 -8.22 -0.33 9.08
CA ASN A 379 -9.11 -1.46 9.32
C ASN A 379 -10.43 -1.29 8.55
N ILE A 380 -10.77 -2.25 7.70
CA ILE A 380 -11.94 -2.12 6.80
C ILE A 380 -13.28 -2.29 7.53
N ARG A 381 -13.28 -2.91 8.72
CA ARG A 381 -14.49 -3.24 9.51
C ARG A 381 -15.37 -2.03 9.73
N ASP A 382 -14.76 -0.95 10.24
CA ASP A 382 -15.51 0.23 10.67
C ASP A 382 -16.03 1.03 9.47
N ILE A 383 -15.33 0.94 8.34
CA ILE A 383 -15.79 1.51 7.07
C ILE A 383 -17.02 0.76 6.57
N LEU A 384 -16.96 -0.58 6.53
CA LEU A 384 -18.10 -1.42 6.12
C LEU A 384 -19.32 -1.25 7.05
N ALA A 385 -19.08 -1.14 8.36
CA ALA A 385 -20.13 -1.04 9.36
C ALA A 385 -20.79 0.34 9.42
N PHE A 386 -20.00 1.41 9.30
CA PHE A 386 -20.45 2.77 9.64
C PHE A 386 -20.29 3.80 8.53
N ASN A 387 -19.56 3.50 7.45
CA ASN A 387 -19.43 4.40 6.30
C ASN A 387 -19.46 3.67 4.93
N PRO A 388 -20.46 2.80 4.67
CA PRO A 388 -20.49 1.99 3.44
C PRO A 388 -20.59 2.83 2.15
N SER A 389 -21.14 4.05 2.22
CA SER A 389 -21.22 4.95 1.06
C SER A 389 -19.86 5.41 0.53
N SER A 390 -18.80 5.30 1.34
CA SER A 390 -17.43 5.65 0.94
C SER A 390 -16.82 4.68 -0.09
N PHE A 391 -17.41 3.49 -0.29
CA PHE A 391 -16.98 2.56 -1.33
C PHE A 391 -17.46 2.91 -2.76
N GLY A 392 -18.24 3.98 -2.92
CA GLY A 392 -18.68 4.50 -4.22
C GLY A 392 -20.20 4.59 -4.38
N ASN A 393 -20.97 3.79 -3.64
CA ASN A 393 -22.43 3.90 -3.62
C ASN A 393 -22.89 5.00 -2.66
N LYS A 394 -22.91 6.26 -3.13
CA LYS A 394 -23.17 7.45 -2.29
C LYS A 394 -24.55 7.47 -1.61
N THR A 395 -25.51 6.69 -2.08
CA THR A 395 -26.86 6.60 -1.50
C THR A 395 -27.00 5.48 -0.46
N MET A 396 -25.99 4.60 -0.32
CA MET A 396 -26.03 3.49 0.63
C MET A 396 -25.84 3.99 2.07
N THR A 397 -26.86 3.82 2.92
CA THR A 397 -26.77 4.15 4.35
C THR A 397 -26.22 2.97 5.16
N ALA A 398 -25.54 3.28 6.28
CA ALA A 398 -25.12 2.28 7.26
C ALA A 398 -26.30 1.41 7.70
N LEU A 399 -27.44 2.04 8.02
CA LEU A 399 -28.66 1.33 8.40
C LEU A 399 -29.15 0.35 7.32
N ALA A 400 -29.24 0.79 6.06
CA ALA A 400 -29.70 -0.07 4.97
C ALA A 400 -28.73 -1.24 4.70
N SER A 401 -27.42 -0.96 4.72
CA SER A 401 -26.39 -1.98 4.53
C SER A 401 -26.41 -3.06 5.63
N LEU A 402 -26.53 -2.66 6.90
CA LEU A 402 -26.57 -3.57 8.04
C LEU A 402 -27.88 -4.35 8.11
N LYS A 403 -29.02 -3.75 7.76
CA LYS A 403 -30.28 -4.48 7.58
C LYS A 403 -30.15 -5.57 6.52
N LYS A 404 -29.51 -5.23 5.39
CA LYS A 404 -29.28 -6.16 4.27
C LYS A 404 -28.34 -7.30 4.66
N LEU A 405 -27.22 -7.01 5.32
CA LEU A 405 -26.29 -8.04 5.80
C LEU A 405 -26.87 -8.88 6.93
N GLY A 406 -27.61 -8.24 7.82
CA GLY A 406 -28.30 -8.83 8.94
C GLY A 406 -29.47 -9.72 8.58
N SER A 407 -29.91 -9.74 7.31
CA SER A 407 -31.01 -10.59 6.84
C SER A 407 -30.53 -11.90 6.20
N MET A 408 -29.25 -12.24 6.34
CA MET A 408 -28.71 -13.52 5.86
C MET A 408 -29.37 -14.70 6.57
N SER A 409 -29.58 -15.77 5.82
CA SER A 409 -29.93 -17.09 6.35
C SER A 409 -28.72 -17.77 6.98
N TYR A 410 -28.95 -18.85 7.75
CA TYR A 410 -27.89 -19.66 8.33
C TYR A 410 -26.82 -20.09 7.32
N GLU A 411 -27.24 -20.55 6.13
CA GLU A 411 -26.33 -21.02 5.08
C GLU A 411 -25.43 -19.89 4.54
N GLU A 412 -25.98 -18.69 4.41
CA GLU A 412 -25.24 -17.52 3.90
C GLU A 412 -24.24 -16.97 4.93
N MET A 413 -24.46 -17.25 6.22
CA MET A 413 -23.51 -16.84 7.27
C MET A 413 -22.31 -17.78 7.40
N LYS A 414 -22.32 -18.97 6.79
CA LYS A 414 -21.21 -19.92 6.86
C LYS A 414 -19.95 -19.34 6.22
N LEU A 415 -18.80 -19.54 6.88
CA LEU A 415 -17.51 -19.09 6.35
C LEU A 415 -17.20 -19.72 4.99
N THR A 416 -17.48 -21.02 4.80
CA THR A 416 -17.28 -21.71 3.51
C THR A 416 -18.07 -21.11 2.35
N ASN A 417 -19.18 -20.44 2.64
CA ASN A 417 -20.05 -19.79 1.64
C ASN A 417 -19.73 -18.30 1.49
N SER A 418 -18.73 -17.77 2.21
CA SER A 418 -18.38 -16.35 2.19
C SER A 418 -18.10 -15.76 0.80
N PRO A 419 -17.53 -16.47 -0.20
CA PRO A 419 -17.39 -15.92 -1.55
C PRO A 419 -18.75 -15.64 -2.20
N GLN A 420 -19.70 -16.58 -2.10
CA GLN A 420 -21.05 -16.41 -2.66
C GLN A 420 -21.85 -15.37 -1.89
N THR A 421 -21.72 -15.37 -0.56
CA THR A 421 -22.33 -14.35 0.31
C THR A 421 -21.81 -12.95 -0.01
N PHE A 422 -20.50 -12.81 -0.27
CA PHE A 422 -19.93 -11.54 -0.71
C PHE A 422 -20.60 -11.05 -2.00
N THR A 423 -20.66 -11.91 -3.02
CA THR A 423 -21.25 -11.58 -4.33
C THR A 423 -22.73 -11.19 -4.20
N LYS A 424 -23.50 -11.85 -3.33
CA LYS A 424 -24.93 -11.55 -3.13
C LYS A 424 -25.17 -10.27 -2.33
N TYR A 425 -24.38 -10.01 -1.29
CA TYR A 425 -24.67 -8.93 -0.33
C TYR A 425 -23.70 -7.76 -0.43
N LEU A 426 -22.40 -8.01 -0.38
CA LEU A 426 -21.35 -6.99 -0.26
C LEU A 426 -20.95 -6.39 -1.61
N SER A 427 -21.16 -7.07 -2.73
CA SER A 427 -20.82 -6.53 -4.06
C SER A 427 -21.53 -5.20 -4.34
N THR A 428 -22.83 -5.13 -4.05
CA THR A 428 -23.66 -3.92 -4.21
C THR A 428 -23.35 -2.80 -3.22
N ILE A 429 -22.69 -3.15 -2.10
CA ILE A 429 -22.27 -2.20 -1.06
C ILE A 429 -20.91 -1.61 -1.44
N THR A 430 -19.99 -2.47 -1.87
CA THR A 430 -18.57 -2.13 -2.08
C THR A 430 -18.22 -1.78 -3.53
N GLY A 431 -19.11 -2.08 -4.48
CA GLY A 431 -18.85 -1.92 -5.92
C GLY A 431 -17.88 -2.96 -6.50
N LYS A 432 -17.55 -4.02 -5.75
CA LYS A 432 -16.60 -5.08 -6.17
C LYS A 432 -17.34 -6.36 -6.53
N ALA A 433 -16.98 -7.00 -7.65
CA ALA A 433 -17.75 -8.14 -8.16
C ALA A 433 -17.53 -9.42 -7.34
N SER A 434 -16.38 -9.57 -6.67
CA SER A 434 -16.03 -10.77 -5.91
C SER A 434 -15.24 -10.47 -4.65
N LEU A 435 -15.21 -11.43 -3.71
CA LEU A 435 -14.41 -11.35 -2.49
C LEU A 435 -12.92 -11.15 -2.80
N LYS A 436 -12.38 -11.85 -3.81
CA LYS A 436 -10.98 -11.70 -4.23
C LYS A 436 -10.70 -10.28 -4.71
N GLU A 437 -11.54 -9.75 -5.61
CA GLU A 437 -11.39 -8.39 -6.12
C GLU A 437 -11.47 -7.34 -5.01
N PHE A 438 -12.35 -7.55 -4.03
CA PHE A 438 -12.44 -6.70 -2.85
C PHE A 438 -11.17 -6.71 -2.03
N LEU A 439 -10.62 -7.89 -1.69
CA LEU A 439 -9.37 -7.99 -0.93
C LEU A 439 -8.20 -7.37 -1.71
N ASP A 440 -8.05 -7.70 -3.00
CA ASP A 440 -6.97 -7.18 -3.84
C ASP A 440 -7.05 -5.66 -4.02
N SER A 441 -8.25 -5.12 -4.29
CA SER A 441 -8.44 -3.67 -4.47
C SER A 441 -8.10 -2.90 -3.20
N ASN A 442 -8.59 -3.35 -2.04
CA ASN A 442 -8.32 -2.66 -0.77
C ASN A 442 -6.85 -2.81 -0.36
N ARG A 443 -6.22 -3.97 -0.59
CA ARG A 443 -4.79 -4.14 -0.38
C ARG A 443 -4.00 -3.14 -1.20
N GLN A 444 -4.22 -3.08 -2.51
CA GLN A 444 -3.51 -2.15 -3.40
C GLN A 444 -3.75 -0.68 -3.04
N LEU A 445 -4.92 -0.36 -2.48
CA LEU A 445 -5.28 1.00 -2.11
C LEU A 445 -4.63 1.48 -0.81
N PHE A 446 -4.49 0.59 0.18
CA PHE A 446 -4.05 0.96 1.54
C PHE A 446 -2.64 0.44 1.91
N THR A 447 -2.03 -0.41 1.11
CA THR A 447 -0.67 -0.90 1.35
C THR A 447 0.09 -1.17 0.04
N SER A 448 1.42 -1.15 0.11
CA SER A 448 2.34 -1.56 -0.96
C SER A 448 2.74 -3.03 -0.89
N ASP A 449 2.35 -3.75 0.18
CA ASP A 449 2.67 -5.16 0.37
C ASP A 449 2.07 -6.02 -0.76
N ASP A 450 2.83 -6.99 -1.26
CA ASP A 450 2.28 -8.07 -2.10
C ASP A 450 1.25 -8.91 -1.31
N ALA A 451 0.46 -9.72 -2.02
CA ALA A 451 -0.68 -10.42 -1.41
C ALA A 451 -0.26 -11.42 -0.31
N ASP A 452 0.87 -12.10 -0.47
CA ASP A 452 1.36 -13.08 0.50
C ASP A 452 1.97 -12.39 1.74
N THR A 453 2.75 -11.33 1.52
CA THR A 453 3.27 -10.50 2.61
C THR A 453 2.14 -9.84 3.41
N TRP A 454 1.14 -9.31 2.73
CA TRP A 454 -0.03 -8.70 3.37
C TRP A 454 -0.81 -9.73 4.20
N LEU A 455 -1.10 -10.92 3.67
CA LEU A 455 -1.80 -11.97 4.41
C LEU A 455 -1.07 -12.33 5.72
N LYS A 456 0.26 -12.48 5.69
CA LYS A 456 1.08 -12.79 6.87
C LYS A 456 1.10 -11.67 7.90
N LYS A 457 1.06 -10.40 7.48
CA LYS A 457 1.02 -9.24 8.40
C LYS A 457 -0.37 -9.02 9.00
N SER A 458 -1.42 -9.24 8.21
CA SER A 458 -2.80 -8.95 8.61
C SER A 458 -3.47 -10.08 9.38
N SER A 459 -2.95 -11.31 9.29
CA SER A 459 -3.42 -12.45 10.08
C SER A 459 -2.59 -12.64 11.35
N GLN A 460 -3.22 -13.16 12.42
CA GLN A 460 -2.50 -13.66 13.61
C GLN A 460 -2.14 -15.15 13.50
N ALA A 461 -2.53 -15.85 12.43
CA ALA A 461 -2.13 -17.24 12.22
C ALA A 461 -0.62 -17.35 11.95
N MET A 462 0.02 -18.40 12.46
CA MET A 462 1.43 -18.67 12.20
C MET A 462 1.61 -19.32 10.82
N ILE A 463 1.81 -18.51 9.79
CA ILE A 463 1.98 -18.99 8.40
C ILE A 463 3.48 -19.17 8.09
N VAL A 464 3.88 -20.40 7.78
CA VAL A 464 5.23 -20.76 7.34
C VAL A 464 5.18 -21.29 5.91
N GLU A 465 5.91 -20.62 5.03
CA GLU A 465 5.99 -20.94 3.61
C GLU A 465 7.38 -21.48 3.32
N LYS A 466 7.49 -22.69 2.78
CA LYS A 466 8.77 -23.34 2.48
C LYS A 466 8.94 -23.55 0.98
N PRO A 467 9.84 -22.79 0.33
CA PRO A 467 10.13 -22.98 -1.09
C PRO A 467 10.83 -24.33 -1.30
N SER A 468 10.54 -24.93 -2.45
CA SER A 468 11.23 -26.13 -2.94
C SER A 468 12.65 -25.77 -3.37
N LYS A 469 13.61 -26.66 -3.08
CA LYS A 469 14.98 -26.57 -3.63
C LYS A 469 15.04 -26.92 -5.11
N GLU A 470 14.10 -27.74 -5.59
CA GLU A 470 14.10 -28.31 -6.94
C GLU A 470 13.20 -27.53 -7.91
N ASN A 471 12.11 -26.94 -7.41
CA ASN A 471 11.26 -26.02 -8.16
C ASN A 471 11.01 -24.72 -7.40
N PRO A 472 12.00 -23.78 -7.40
CA PRO A 472 11.86 -22.48 -6.75
C PRO A 472 10.73 -21.60 -7.32
N SER A 473 10.24 -21.92 -8.52
CA SER A 473 9.17 -21.17 -9.20
C SER A 473 7.75 -21.57 -8.77
N ALA A 474 7.61 -22.67 -8.01
CA ALA A 474 6.32 -23.11 -7.53
C ALA A 474 5.68 -22.07 -6.59
N HIS A 475 4.37 -21.87 -6.75
CA HIS A 475 3.62 -21.02 -5.82
C HIS A 475 3.62 -21.64 -4.42
N ILE A 476 4.24 -20.94 -3.46
CA ILE A 476 4.30 -21.35 -2.05
C ILE A 476 3.74 -20.28 -1.10
N GLY A 477 3.70 -19.02 -1.53
CA GLY A 477 2.96 -17.98 -0.83
C GLY A 477 1.51 -18.39 -0.66
N LEU A 478 0.97 -18.36 0.55
CA LEU A 478 -0.34 -18.99 0.81
C LEU A 478 -1.48 -18.35 0.01
N TYR A 479 -1.49 -17.02 -0.12
CA TYR A 479 -2.51 -16.30 -0.89
C TYR A 479 -2.37 -16.61 -2.38
N SER A 480 -1.16 -16.48 -2.93
CA SER A 480 -0.90 -16.72 -4.36
C SER A 480 -1.11 -18.18 -4.73
N LYS A 481 -0.73 -19.13 -3.87
CA LYS A 481 -0.94 -20.58 -4.07
C LYS A 481 -2.42 -20.95 -4.12
N LEU A 482 -3.24 -20.39 -3.23
CA LEU A 482 -4.68 -20.65 -3.18
C LEU A 482 -5.46 -19.94 -4.30
N THR A 483 -4.85 -18.96 -4.96
CA THR A 483 -5.45 -18.18 -6.05
C THR A 483 -4.75 -18.47 -7.38
N ALA A 484 -3.74 -17.70 -7.77
CA ALA A 484 -3.03 -17.83 -9.04
C ALA A 484 -2.41 -19.22 -9.26
N GLY A 485 -1.99 -19.90 -8.19
CA GLY A 485 -1.43 -21.26 -8.23
C GLY A 485 -2.46 -22.39 -8.35
N GLU A 486 -3.74 -22.13 -8.09
CA GLU A 486 -4.82 -23.11 -8.24
C GLU A 486 -5.40 -23.04 -9.65
N LYS A 487 -5.42 -24.16 -10.38
CA LYS A 487 -5.84 -24.17 -11.79
C LYS A 487 -7.36 -24.23 -11.97
N ASP A 488 -8.11 -24.75 -11.00
CA ASP A 488 -9.59 -24.81 -11.08
C ASP A 488 -10.21 -23.51 -10.52
N PRO A 489 -10.88 -22.67 -11.35
CA PRO A 489 -11.48 -21.42 -10.89
C PRO A 489 -12.51 -21.60 -9.76
N ARG A 490 -13.22 -22.73 -9.74
CA ARG A 490 -14.19 -23.02 -8.67
C ARG A 490 -13.49 -23.24 -7.34
N LYS A 491 -12.30 -23.85 -7.36
CA LYS A 491 -11.46 -24.01 -6.18
C LYS A 491 -10.82 -22.69 -5.77
N GLN A 492 -10.36 -21.87 -6.72
CA GLN A 492 -9.86 -20.52 -6.41
C GLN A 492 -10.92 -19.72 -5.61
N GLU A 493 -12.17 -19.74 -6.07
CA GLU A 493 -13.27 -19.07 -5.39
C GLU A 493 -13.51 -19.66 -3.99
N ALA A 494 -13.63 -21.00 -3.88
CA ALA A 494 -13.82 -21.67 -2.59
C ALA A 494 -12.67 -21.41 -1.60
N ASN A 495 -11.43 -21.33 -2.09
CA ASN A 495 -10.24 -21.08 -1.28
C ASN A 495 -10.24 -19.67 -0.65
N MET A 496 -10.98 -18.71 -1.22
CA MET A 496 -11.10 -17.38 -0.62
C MET A 496 -11.75 -17.43 0.77
N ALA A 497 -12.57 -18.45 1.06
CA ALA A 497 -13.10 -18.67 2.41
C ALA A 497 -11.99 -18.96 3.44
N ALA A 498 -10.97 -19.75 3.06
CA ALA A 498 -9.84 -20.05 3.93
C ALA A 498 -9.01 -18.78 4.20
N ILE A 499 -8.75 -17.98 3.16
CA ILE A 499 -8.05 -16.69 3.28
C ILE A 499 -8.82 -15.75 4.22
N LEU A 500 -10.14 -15.62 4.02
CA LEU A 500 -10.99 -14.78 4.87
C LEU A 500 -10.99 -15.26 6.33
N GLY A 501 -11.06 -16.58 6.54
CA GLY A 501 -10.98 -17.20 7.85
C GLY A 501 -9.70 -16.85 8.59
N LEU A 502 -8.55 -17.02 7.92
CA LEU A 502 -7.23 -16.73 8.49
C LEU A 502 -7.04 -15.24 8.80
N LEU A 503 -7.50 -14.34 7.92
CA LEU A 503 -7.42 -12.89 8.15
C LEU A 503 -8.18 -12.44 9.41
N ASN A 504 -9.13 -13.24 9.91
CA ASN A 504 -9.94 -12.91 11.08
C ASN A 504 -9.69 -13.81 12.29
N VAL A 505 -8.59 -14.56 12.28
CA VAL A 505 -8.05 -15.19 13.48
C VAL A 505 -7.44 -14.09 14.37
N LYS A 506 -7.92 -13.96 15.62
CA LYS A 506 -7.57 -12.84 16.53
C LYS A 506 -6.35 -13.09 17.41
N GLU A 507 -5.92 -14.34 17.52
CA GLU A 507 -4.85 -14.82 18.39
C GLU A 507 -4.07 -15.91 17.64
N PRO A 508 -2.81 -16.18 17.98
CA PRO A 508 -2.01 -17.22 17.31
C PRO A 508 -2.45 -18.63 17.75
N ASN A 509 -3.68 -19.02 17.36
CA ASN A 509 -4.31 -20.30 17.68
C ASN A 509 -4.32 -21.28 16.50
N VAL A 510 -4.01 -20.80 15.29
CA VAL A 510 -3.89 -21.61 14.06
C VAL A 510 -2.49 -21.42 13.49
N TYR A 511 -1.92 -22.50 12.94
CA TYR A 511 -0.74 -22.42 12.08
C TYR A 511 -1.03 -22.99 10.70
N VAL A 512 -0.25 -22.51 9.73
CA VAL A 512 -0.30 -22.97 8.34
C VAL A 512 1.11 -23.30 7.86
N ILE A 513 1.28 -24.45 7.21
CA ILE A 513 2.51 -24.77 6.46
C ILE A 513 2.16 -24.87 4.98
N SER A 514 2.82 -24.09 4.14
CA SER A 514 2.68 -24.13 2.68
C SER A 514 4.00 -24.52 2.03
N ASN A 515 3.99 -25.54 1.17
CA ASN A 515 5.12 -25.91 0.29
C ASN A 515 4.59 -26.13 -1.13
N MET A 516 5.33 -26.72 -2.08
CA MET A 516 4.80 -26.88 -3.44
C MET A 516 3.64 -27.89 -3.60
N ALA A 517 3.51 -28.87 -2.70
CA ALA A 517 2.56 -29.97 -2.81
C ALA A 517 1.38 -29.92 -1.84
N THR A 518 1.61 -29.39 -0.64
CA THR A 518 0.62 -29.46 0.45
C THR A 518 0.35 -28.09 1.07
N ILE A 519 -0.82 -27.99 1.72
CA ILE A 519 -1.16 -26.92 2.65
C ILE A 519 -1.59 -27.61 3.94
N THR A 520 -0.83 -27.40 5.01
CA THR A 520 -1.15 -27.93 6.34
C THR A 520 -1.87 -26.88 7.15
N TYR A 521 -3.01 -27.21 7.74
CA TYR A 521 -3.69 -26.42 8.76
C TYR A 521 -3.62 -27.15 10.09
N GLY A 522 -3.21 -26.48 11.16
CA GLY A 522 -3.20 -27.08 12.48
C GLY A 522 -3.56 -26.14 13.61
N ASN A 523 -3.94 -26.75 14.74
CA ASN A 523 -4.33 -26.07 15.95
C ASN A 523 -3.12 -25.89 16.89
N ILE A 524 -2.82 -24.66 17.31
CA ILE A 524 -1.73 -24.38 18.25
C ILE A 524 -2.03 -24.94 19.64
N GLY A 525 -3.31 -24.97 20.04
CA GLY A 525 -3.74 -25.54 21.31
C GLY A 525 -3.45 -27.04 21.47
N SER A 526 -3.03 -27.73 20.40
CA SER A 526 -2.52 -29.11 20.44
C SER A 526 -1.11 -29.22 21.04
N TYR A 527 -0.37 -28.11 21.11
CA TYR A 527 1.06 -28.06 21.45
C TYR A 527 1.39 -27.12 22.62
N ILE A 528 0.44 -26.28 23.04
CA ILE A 528 0.61 -25.30 24.12
C ILE A 528 -0.58 -25.38 25.07
N ASP A 529 -0.32 -25.29 26.37
CA ASP A 529 -1.34 -25.00 27.36
C ASP A 529 -1.82 -23.54 27.19
N THR A 530 -2.99 -23.36 26.57
CA THR A 530 -3.55 -22.06 26.25
C THR A 530 -3.96 -21.25 27.49
N SER A 531 -4.11 -21.89 28.66
CA SER A 531 -4.38 -21.18 29.92
C SER A 531 -3.20 -20.31 30.38
N LEU A 532 -1.99 -20.56 29.86
CA LEU A 532 -0.80 -19.75 30.13
C LEU A 532 -0.93 -18.32 29.60
N ALA A 533 -1.76 -18.09 28.58
CA ALA A 533 -1.99 -16.75 28.05
C ALA A 533 -2.47 -15.76 29.13
N GLN A 534 -3.25 -16.25 30.10
CA GLN A 534 -3.72 -15.45 31.23
C GLN A 534 -2.89 -15.68 32.50
N SER A 535 -2.53 -16.94 32.80
CA SER A 535 -1.87 -17.30 34.07
C SER A 535 -0.36 -17.02 34.10
N ASN A 536 0.34 -17.08 32.95
CA ASN A 536 1.76 -16.79 32.84
C ASN A 536 2.13 -16.35 31.41
N PRO A 537 1.89 -15.06 31.06
CA PRO A 537 2.09 -14.55 29.70
C PRO A 537 3.52 -14.72 29.17
N THR A 538 4.54 -14.56 30.04
CA THR A 538 5.95 -14.73 29.64
C THR A 538 6.24 -16.17 29.21
N LYS A 539 5.74 -17.17 29.96
CA LYS A 539 5.88 -18.58 29.58
C LYS A 539 5.10 -18.90 28.31
N TYR A 540 3.90 -18.33 28.15
CA TYR A 540 3.10 -18.48 26.94
C TYR A 540 3.86 -18.00 25.69
N GLN A 541 4.52 -16.83 25.76
CA GLN A 541 5.34 -16.33 24.65
C GLN A 541 6.55 -17.22 24.34
N ALA A 542 7.22 -17.76 25.37
CA ALA A 542 8.31 -18.72 25.17
C ALA A 542 7.82 -20.02 24.49
N GLU A 543 6.65 -20.54 24.88
CA GLU A 543 6.04 -21.71 24.26
C GLU A 543 5.59 -21.43 22.81
N LEU A 544 5.07 -20.23 22.52
CA LEU A 544 4.75 -19.81 21.14
C LEU A 544 6.00 -19.81 20.26
N ALA A 545 7.13 -19.30 20.75
CA ALA A 545 8.40 -19.33 20.03
C ALA A 545 8.90 -20.78 19.80
N ARG A 546 8.75 -21.66 20.79
CA ARG A 546 9.06 -23.09 20.66
C ARG A 546 8.19 -23.75 19.59
N VAL A 547 6.88 -23.50 19.59
CA VAL A 547 5.96 -24.07 18.60
C VAL A 547 6.24 -23.52 17.21
N LYS A 548 6.55 -22.22 17.06
CA LYS A 548 7.01 -21.66 15.78
C LYS A 548 8.24 -22.40 15.24
N SER A 549 9.21 -22.71 16.10
CA SER A 549 10.39 -23.50 15.71
C SER A 549 10.03 -24.92 15.26
N LEU A 550 9.02 -25.54 15.88
CA LEU A 550 8.52 -26.85 15.44
C LEU A 550 7.78 -26.76 14.10
N ILE A 551 7.01 -25.70 13.85
CA ILE A 551 6.34 -25.46 12.56
C ILE A 551 7.39 -25.30 11.45
N GLU A 552 8.45 -24.54 11.68
CA GLU A 552 9.57 -24.39 10.75
C GLU A 552 10.29 -25.73 10.48
N LYS A 553 10.53 -26.53 11.54
CA LYS A 553 11.10 -27.87 11.42
C LYS A 553 10.22 -28.79 10.58
N ALA A 554 8.92 -28.86 10.86
CA ALA A 554 7.96 -29.66 10.11
C ALA A 554 7.85 -29.18 8.65
N ALA A 555 7.88 -27.87 8.40
CA ALA A 555 7.86 -27.31 7.05
C ALA A 555 9.08 -27.73 6.22
N VAL A 556 10.29 -27.73 6.83
CA VAL A 556 11.50 -28.26 6.19
C VAL A 556 11.37 -29.75 5.90
N GLN A 557 10.88 -30.54 6.86
CA GLN A 557 10.70 -31.99 6.72
C GLN A 557 9.71 -32.36 5.62
N GLN A 558 8.56 -31.68 5.55
CA GLN A 558 7.58 -31.87 4.47
C GLN A 558 8.18 -31.47 3.11
N ALA A 559 8.85 -30.32 3.02
CA ALA A 559 9.47 -29.88 1.77
C ALA A 559 10.58 -30.84 1.30
N ASN A 560 11.42 -31.33 2.22
CA ASN A 560 12.45 -32.32 1.93
C ASN A 560 11.89 -33.59 1.30
N TYR A 561 10.77 -34.10 1.83
CA TYR A 561 10.11 -35.28 1.28
C TYR A 561 9.68 -35.04 -0.16
N VAL A 562 8.94 -33.94 -0.40
CA VAL A 562 8.43 -33.60 -1.73
C VAL A 562 9.57 -33.33 -2.72
N ASP A 563 10.62 -32.62 -2.30
CA ASP A 563 11.82 -32.36 -3.11
C ASP A 563 12.55 -33.66 -3.45
N THR A 564 12.65 -34.60 -2.50
CA THR A 564 13.25 -35.91 -2.78
C THR A 564 12.43 -36.69 -3.80
N LEU A 565 11.10 -36.68 -3.69
CA LEU A 565 10.24 -37.26 -4.72
C LEU A 565 10.45 -36.58 -6.06
N TYR A 566 10.54 -35.26 -6.11
CA TYR A 566 10.82 -34.52 -7.34
C TYR A 566 12.12 -35.00 -8.01
N ARG A 567 13.20 -35.17 -7.24
CA ARG A 567 14.52 -35.61 -7.75
C ARG A 567 14.53 -37.05 -8.26
N ILE A 568 13.87 -37.97 -7.57
CA ILE A 568 13.88 -39.39 -7.94
C ILE A 568 12.76 -39.76 -8.91
N THR A 569 11.82 -38.86 -9.18
CA THR A 569 10.69 -39.10 -10.09
C THR A 569 10.95 -38.55 -11.49
N LYS A 570 10.39 -39.20 -12.51
CA LYS A 570 10.58 -38.76 -13.90
C LYS A 570 9.96 -37.38 -14.14
N PRO A 571 10.55 -36.54 -15.02
CA PRO A 571 10.06 -35.19 -15.30
C PRO A 571 8.57 -35.09 -15.65
N GLU A 572 8.02 -36.06 -16.38
CA GLU A 572 6.60 -36.10 -16.74
C GLU A 572 5.64 -36.24 -15.54
N ASN A 573 6.14 -36.55 -14.34
CA ASN A 573 5.35 -36.64 -13.11
C ASN A 573 5.51 -35.43 -12.20
N HIS A 574 6.45 -34.52 -12.48
CA HIS A 574 6.77 -33.37 -11.61
C HIS A 574 5.56 -32.46 -11.37
N ASP A 575 4.74 -32.21 -12.40
CA ASP A 575 3.52 -31.41 -12.28
C ASP A 575 2.48 -32.02 -11.32
N LYS A 576 2.54 -33.33 -11.05
CA LYS A 576 1.61 -34.02 -10.13
C LYS A 576 1.95 -33.78 -8.65
N LEU A 577 3.15 -33.25 -8.40
CA LEU A 577 3.58 -32.75 -7.10
C LEU A 577 3.18 -31.29 -6.86
N LEU A 578 2.79 -30.53 -7.89
CA LEU A 578 2.34 -29.15 -7.76
C LEU A 578 0.85 -29.11 -7.42
N THR A 579 0.53 -29.23 -6.12
CA THR A 579 -0.86 -29.37 -5.65
C THR A 579 -1.18 -28.58 -4.39
N ASN A 580 -2.47 -28.52 -4.07
CA ASN A 580 -3.04 -27.95 -2.84
C ASN A 580 -3.59 -29.04 -1.90
N ARG A 581 -2.92 -30.20 -1.82
CA ARG A 581 -3.37 -31.31 -0.95
C ARG A 581 -3.42 -30.85 0.51
N LEU A 582 -4.55 -31.05 1.15
CA LEU A 582 -4.76 -30.57 2.51
C LEU A 582 -4.15 -31.54 3.52
N ILE A 583 -3.44 -31.00 4.51
CA ILE A 583 -3.00 -31.76 5.69
C ILE A 583 -3.67 -31.12 6.89
N ILE A 584 -4.63 -31.82 7.49
CA ILE A 584 -5.34 -31.32 8.67
C ILE A 584 -4.71 -31.97 9.90
N ASP A 585 -4.08 -31.17 10.76
CA ASP A 585 -3.51 -31.66 12.00
C ASP A 585 -4.60 -32.09 12.99
N THR A 586 -4.19 -32.72 14.09
CA THR A 586 -5.07 -33.19 15.15
C THR A 586 -5.88 -32.05 15.80
N MET A 587 -7.08 -32.40 16.29
CA MET A 587 -7.93 -31.51 17.11
C MET A 587 -7.69 -31.72 18.61
N LYS A 588 -6.62 -32.42 19.02
CA LYS A 588 -6.29 -32.63 20.42
C LYS A 588 -6.04 -31.29 21.13
N LYS A 589 -6.43 -31.22 22.39
CA LYS A 589 -5.99 -30.22 23.35
C LYS A 589 -4.66 -30.67 23.96
N TYR A 590 -3.83 -29.71 24.28
CA TYR A 590 -2.58 -29.95 24.98
C TYR A 590 -2.83 -30.66 26.30
N THR A 591 -1.93 -31.59 26.63
CA THR A 591 -1.87 -32.28 27.91
C THR A 591 -0.43 -32.60 28.23
N SER A 592 -0.05 -32.46 29.50
CA SER A 592 1.25 -32.90 30.00
C SER A 592 1.28 -34.41 30.31
N ASN A 593 0.12 -35.08 30.33
CA ASN A 593 0.04 -36.51 30.57
C ASN A 593 0.27 -37.29 29.26
N PRO A 594 1.41 -38.00 29.10
CA PRO A 594 1.71 -38.74 27.88
C PRO A 594 0.77 -39.93 27.66
N ASN A 595 0.07 -40.40 28.70
CA ASN A 595 -0.84 -41.54 28.66
C ASN A 595 -2.32 -41.13 28.48
N ALA A 596 -2.59 -39.85 28.27
CA ALA A 596 -3.96 -39.36 28.09
C ALA A 596 -4.60 -39.99 26.84
N GLN A 597 -5.80 -40.55 27.04
CA GLN A 597 -6.56 -41.15 25.95
C GLN A 597 -7.07 -40.07 25.01
N ILE A 598 -7.03 -40.35 23.70
CA ILE A 598 -7.41 -39.36 22.68
C ILE A 598 -8.81 -38.78 22.91
N ASP A 599 -9.78 -39.61 23.30
CA ASP A 599 -11.16 -39.18 23.60
C ASP A 599 -11.23 -38.09 24.67
N SER A 600 -10.34 -38.14 25.67
CA SER A 600 -10.29 -37.13 26.76
C SER A 600 -9.60 -35.84 26.35
N THR A 601 -8.76 -35.91 25.31
CA THR A 601 -7.99 -34.77 24.80
C THR A 601 -8.62 -34.14 23.57
N TRP A 602 -9.56 -34.79 22.89
CA TRP A 602 -10.17 -34.26 21.68
C TRP A 602 -10.94 -32.98 21.99
N SER A 603 -10.63 -31.89 21.29
CA SER A 603 -11.41 -30.66 21.41
C SER A 603 -12.81 -30.90 20.86
N PRO A 604 -13.86 -30.44 21.56
CA PRO A 604 -15.17 -30.23 20.95
C PRO A 604 -15.06 -29.34 19.71
N ALA A 605 -16.01 -29.47 18.79
CA ALA A 605 -16.09 -28.64 17.59
C ALA A 605 -16.38 -27.17 17.91
N THR A 606 -17.16 -26.92 18.96
CA THR A 606 -17.69 -25.61 19.34
C THR A 606 -17.91 -25.49 20.85
N GLY A 607 -18.19 -24.27 21.31
CA GLY A 607 -18.59 -23.98 22.68
C GLY A 607 -17.40 -23.73 23.62
N SER A 608 -17.67 -23.47 24.89
CA SER A 608 -16.65 -23.01 25.86
C SER A 608 -15.52 -24.01 26.15
N GLY A 609 -15.75 -25.30 25.88
CA GLY A 609 -14.74 -26.35 26.03
C GLY A 609 -13.89 -26.62 24.80
N ALA A 610 -14.22 -25.99 23.66
CA ALA A 610 -13.47 -26.10 22.41
C ALA A 610 -12.21 -25.23 22.46
N ASP A 611 -11.13 -25.75 21.90
CA ASP A 611 -9.93 -24.97 21.67
C ASP A 611 -10.17 -23.91 20.58
N LYS A 612 -9.57 -22.72 20.73
CA LYS A 612 -9.91 -21.58 19.87
C LYS A 612 -9.59 -21.81 18.41
N GLY A 613 -8.49 -22.49 18.06
CA GLY A 613 -8.18 -22.76 16.64
C GLY A 613 -9.17 -23.73 16.01
N VAL A 614 -9.74 -24.65 16.82
CA VAL A 614 -10.80 -25.56 16.40
C VAL A 614 -12.10 -24.79 16.16
N ASP A 615 -12.54 -24.01 17.14
CA ASP A 615 -13.80 -23.25 17.09
C ASP A 615 -13.79 -22.12 16.04
N GLN A 616 -12.68 -21.39 15.92
CA GLN A 616 -12.59 -20.19 15.08
C GLN A 616 -12.15 -20.46 13.64
N PHE A 617 -11.57 -21.63 13.33
CA PHE A 617 -11.11 -21.92 11.98
C PHE A 617 -11.45 -23.32 11.50
N MET A 618 -11.07 -24.37 12.23
CA MET A 618 -11.26 -25.75 11.74
C MET A 618 -12.73 -26.12 11.57
N THR A 619 -13.59 -25.77 12.53
CA THR A 619 -15.01 -26.05 12.47
C THR A 619 -15.72 -25.20 11.40
N PRO A 620 -15.55 -23.86 11.34
CA PRO A 620 -16.17 -23.03 10.30
C PRO A 620 -15.71 -23.36 8.88
N MET A 621 -14.50 -23.89 8.69
CA MET A 621 -13.98 -24.36 7.40
C MET A 621 -14.41 -25.80 7.05
N ASN A 622 -15.21 -26.44 7.90
CA ASN A 622 -15.61 -27.85 7.76
C ASN A 622 -14.42 -28.83 7.73
N TYR A 623 -13.34 -28.49 8.43
CA TYR A 623 -12.18 -29.35 8.63
C TYR A 623 -12.26 -30.18 9.90
N TYR A 624 -13.18 -29.89 10.82
CA TYR A 624 -13.41 -30.71 12.00
C TYR A 624 -13.90 -32.13 11.64
N SER A 625 -13.49 -33.13 12.43
CA SER A 625 -13.97 -34.52 12.33
C SER A 625 -14.20 -35.09 13.72
N PRO A 626 -15.15 -36.03 13.90
CA PRO A 626 -15.22 -36.84 15.12
C PRO A 626 -13.89 -37.53 15.41
N VAL A 627 -13.61 -37.77 16.69
CA VAL A 627 -12.41 -38.48 17.12
C VAL A 627 -12.32 -39.88 16.50
N SER A 628 -11.13 -40.27 16.08
CA SER A 628 -10.79 -41.62 15.61
C SER A 628 -9.54 -42.11 16.34
N ARG A 629 -9.43 -43.41 16.57
CA ARG A 629 -8.32 -44.04 17.30
C ARG A 629 -7.19 -44.52 16.38
N VAL A 630 -7.03 -43.88 15.23
CA VAL A 630 -5.95 -44.12 14.27
C VAL A 630 -4.88 -43.03 14.38
N GLY A 631 -3.68 -43.27 13.83
CA GLY A 631 -2.61 -42.25 13.79
C GLY A 631 -3.02 -41.05 12.93
N ALA A 632 -3.21 -41.33 11.64
CA ALA A 632 -3.75 -40.43 10.62
C ALA A 632 -4.49 -41.26 9.56
N GLU A 633 -5.13 -40.59 8.61
CA GLU A 633 -5.71 -41.20 7.43
C GLU A 633 -5.55 -40.32 6.18
N ALA A 634 -5.24 -40.94 5.05
CA ALA A 634 -5.32 -40.32 3.73
C ALA A 634 -6.72 -40.51 3.12
N ASN A 635 -7.37 -39.42 2.73
CA ASN A 635 -8.75 -39.44 2.20
C ASN A 635 -8.88 -38.86 0.79
N GLY A 636 -7.95 -39.15 -0.11
CA GLY A 636 -7.99 -38.77 -1.53
C GLY A 636 -7.85 -37.25 -1.82
N LEU A 637 -8.41 -36.39 -0.98
CA LEU A 637 -8.30 -34.94 -0.99
C LEU A 637 -7.11 -34.44 -0.16
N GLY A 638 -6.64 -35.25 0.78
CA GLY A 638 -5.58 -34.88 1.71
C GLY A 638 -5.29 -35.92 2.77
N VAL A 639 -4.68 -35.48 3.87
CA VAL A 639 -4.34 -36.27 5.05
C VAL A 639 -4.97 -35.63 6.29
N ARG A 640 -5.49 -36.45 7.20
CA ARG A 640 -6.05 -36.02 8.48
C ARG A 640 -5.37 -36.74 9.63
N TYR A 641 -4.88 -35.99 10.61
CA TYR A 641 -4.24 -36.51 11.81
C TYR A 641 -5.23 -36.64 12.96
N PHE A 642 -5.06 -37.69 13.78
CA PHE A 642 -5.85 -37.91 14.98
C PHE A 642 -4.96 -38.10 16.21
N ILE A 643 -4.36 -39.28 16.40
CA ILE A 643 -3.45 -39.55 17.53
C ILE A 643 -2.12 -38.83 17.33
N ASP A 644 -1.57 -38.97 16.13
CA ASP A 644 -0.31 -38.35 15.74
C ASP A 644 -0.49 -36.83 15.62
N ARG A 645 0.61 -36.10 15.79
CA ARG A 645 0.65 -34.65 15.71
C ARG A 645 1.67 -34.25 14.67
N VAL A 646 1.30 -33.38 13.73
CA VAL A 646 2.16 -33.01 12.60
C VAL A 646 3.52 -32.46 13.05
N LEU A 647 3.57 -31.72 14.16
CA LEU A 647 4.81 -31.06 14.62
C LEU A 647 5.73 -31.95 15.47
N ASP A 648 5.30 -33.17 15.81
CA ASP A 648 6.15 -34.14 16.52
C ASP A 648 7.06 -34.89 15.53
N ASP A 649 8.16 -35.49 16.01
CA ASP A 649 9.06 -36.27 15.14
C ASP A 649 8.36 -37.43 14.43
N ARG A 650 7.44 -38.11 15.14
CA ARG A 650 6.55 -39.13 14.56
C ARG A 650 5.62 -38.55 13.48
N GLY A 651 5.23 -37.29 13.60
CA GLY A 651 4.32 -36.61 12.67
C GLY A 651 4.83 -36.60 11.24
N SER A 652 6.13 -36.32 11.03
CA SER A 652 6.72 -36.33 9.69
C SER A 652 6.89 -37.74 9.09
N ALA A 653 7.05 -38.76 9.92
CA ALA A 653 7.01 -40.16 9.48
C ALA A 653 5.59 -40.52 9.01
N THR A 654 4.57 -40.15 9.80
CA THR A 654 3.16 -40.28 9.41
C THR A 654 2.86 -39.48 8.14
N TYR A 655 3.43 -38.29 7.95
CA TYR A 655 3.29 -37.51 6.71
C TYR A 655 3.78 -38.31 5.50
N SER A 656 4.99 -38.87 5.55
CA SER A 656 5.52 -39.68 4.45
C SER A 656 4.68 -40.94 4.18
N HIS A 657 4.17 -41.59 5.23
CA HIS A 657 3.27 -42.74 5.15
C HIS A 657 1.98 -42.37 4.39
N GLU A 658 1.27 -41.34 4.85
CA GLU A 658 -0.01 -40.95 4.27
C GLU A 658 0.15 -40.33 2.88
N MET A 659 1.23 -39.59 2.64
CA MET A 659 1.55 -39.09 1.32
C MET A 659 1.88 -40.24 0.35
N THR A 660 2.43 -41.36 0.81
CA THR A 660 2.60 -42.56 -0.02
C THR A 660 1.25 -43.08 -0.52
N HIS A 661 0.24 -43.16 0.36
CA HIS A 661 -1.12 -43.58 -0.05
C HIS A 661 -1.71 -42.70 -1.15
N LEU A 662 -1.38 -41.40 -1.16
CA LEU A 662 -1.86 -40.44 -2.15
C LEU A 662 -1.04 -40.42 -3.45
N LEU A 663 0.26 -40.74 -3.37
CA LEU A 663 1.22 -40.52 -4.45
C LEU A 663 1.72 -41.79 -5.12
N ASP A 664 1.45 -42.97 -4.55
CA ASP A 664 2.03 -44.22 -5.05
C ASP A 664 1.71 -44.50 -6.52
N ARG A 665 0.44 -44.38 -6.91
CA ARG A 665 -0.03 -44.63 -8.28
C ARG A 665 0.32 -43.55 -9.29
N THR A 666 0.68 -42.35 -8.82
CA THR A 666 0.79 -41.17 -9.69
C THR A 666 2.21 -40.67 -9.84
N VAL A 667 3.01 -40.79 -8.78
CA VAL A 667 4.38 -40.26 -8.69
C VAL A 667 5.36 -41.40 -8.41
N LEU A 668 5.22 -42.14 -7.31
CA LEU A 668 6.23 -43.12 -6.89
C LEU A 668 6.39 -44.27 -7.90
N PHE A 669 5.29 -44.77 -8.46
CA PHE A 669 5.30 -45.88 -9.43
C PHE A 669 5.26 -45.39 -10.88
N ASN A 670 5.76 -44.19 -11.15
CA ASN A 670 5.84 -43.64 -12.50
C ASN A 670 4.50 -43.66 -13.25
N ASN A 671 3.42 -43.25 -12.58
CA ASN A 671 2.05 -43.27 -13.11
C ASN A 671 1.47 -44.67 -13.41
N HIS A 672 2.08 -45.73 -12.89
CA HIS A 672 1.52 -47.07 -12.90
C HIS A 672 0.75 -47.36 -11.61
N GLY A 673 -0.27 -48.22 -11.70
CA GLY A 673 -1.00 -48.68 -10.54
C GLY A 673 -0.15 -49.55 -9.61
N ARG A 674 -0.66 -49.80 -8.41
CA ARG A 674 -0.09 -50.79 -7.48
C ARG A 674 -0.02 -52.18 -8.15
N ARG A 675 0.97 -52.99 -7.74
CA ARG A 675 1.09 -54.41 -8.09
C ARG A 675 -0.23 -55.15 -7.85
N ASP A 676 -0.70 -55.89 -8.83
CA ASP A 676 -1.90 -56.72 -8.69
C ASP A 676 -1.79 -57.68 -7.48
N GLY A 677 -2.82 -57.74 -6.65
CA GLY A 677 -2.85 -58.53 -5.41
C GLY A 677 -2.39 -57.78 -4.14
N THR A 678 -1.88 -56.55 -4.27
CA THR A 678 -1.51 -55.68 -3.13
C THR A 678 -2.57 -54.63 -2.79
N ALA A 679 -2.49 -54.08 -1.58
CA ALA A 679 -3.28 -52.95 -1.11
C ALA A 679 -2.36 -51.80 -0.65
N ALA A 680 -2.91 -50.78 -0.01
CA ALA A 680 -2.23 -49.49 0.21
C ALA A 680 -1.11 -49.55 1.26
N GLU A 681 -1.42 -50.10 2.44
CA GLU A 681 -0.52 -50.21 3.61
C GLU A 681 0.77 -50.96 3.28
N PHE A 682 0.66 -51.86 2.30
CA PHE A 682 1.77 -52.62 1.76
C PHE A 682 2.98 -51.75 1.39
N TYR A 683 2.74 -50.56 0.82
CA TYR A 683 3.81 -49.67 0.32
C TYR A 683 4.15 -48.54 1.28
N ALA A 684 3.17 -48.05 2.03
CA ALA A 684 3.43 -47.03 3.02
C ALA A 684 4.33 -47.59 4.12
N ARG A 685 3.91 -48.69 4.77
CA ARG A 685 4.68 -49.31 5.86
C ARG A 685 5.80 -50.20 5.31
N GLY A 686 7.03 -49.90 5.72
CA GLY A 686 8.22 -50.72 5.45
C GLY A 686 8.85 -50.50 4.07
N ILE A 687 8.40 -49.50 3.30
CA ILE A 687 9.08 -49.05 2.09
C ILE A 687 9.26 -47.52 2.10
N PHE A 688 8.16 -46.75 2.15
CA PHE A 688 8.22 -45.28 1.98
C PHE A 688 7.93 -44.45 3.24
N GLU A 689 7.38 -45.03 4.30
CA GLU A 689 7.31 -44.39 5.61
C GLU A 689 8.73 -44.23 6.17
N ASN A 690 9.17 -42.99 6.41
CA ASN A 690 10.51 -42.71 6.91
C ASN A 690 10.65 -43.01 8.41
N SER A 691 11.80 -43.56 8.82
CA SER A 691 12.11 -43.74 10.24
C SER A 691 12.34 -42.41 10.96
N TYR A 692 11.79 -42.29 12.17
CA TYR A 692 12.01 -41.17 13.09
C TYR A 692 12.92 -41.52 14.28
N ASN A 693 13.38 -42.78 14.38
CA ASN A 693 14.30 -43.28 15.41
C ASN A 693 15.52 -44.00 14.77
N PRO A 694 16.31 -43.34 13.91
CA PRO A 694 17.26 -44.03 13.03
C PRO A 694 18.48 -44.63 13.72
N GLU A 695 18.71 -44.35 15.01
CA GLU A 695 19.73 -45.01 15.84
C GLU A 695 19.26 -46.36 16.41
N LYS A 696 17.95 -46.64 16.35
CA LYS A 696 17.33 -47.86 16.88
C LYS A 696 16.62 -48.68 15.82
N ASP A 697 15.99 -48.00 14.85
CA ASP A 697 15.29 -48.64 13.76
C ASP A 697 16.32 -49.23 12.78
N THR A 698 16.27 -50.55 12.62
CA THR A 698 17.20 -51.35 11.79
C THR A 698 16.54 -51.95 10.55
N TYR A 699 15.25 -51.66 10.30
CA TYR A 699 14.55 -52.13 9.10
C TYR A 699 14.92 -51.37 7.84
N PHE A 700 14.74 -51.99 6.67
CA PHE A 700 14.97 -51.33 5.39
C PHE A 700 14.15 -50.04 5.28
N ASN A 701 14.87 -48.93 5.13
CA ASN A 701 14.31 -47.60 5.02
C ASN A 701 15.25 -46.69 4.23
N LEU A 702 14.71 -45.58 3.75
CA LEU A 702 15.44 -44.51 3.09
C LEU A 702 15.00 -43.23 3.76
N ASN A 703 15.93 -42.38 4.19
CA ASN A 703 15.58 -41.12 4.85
C ASN A 703 15.36 -40.01 3.81
N PHE A 704 14.09 -39.68 3.55
CA PHE A 704 13.68 -38.62 2.62
C PHE A 704 13.21 -37.34 3.34
N VAL A 705 13.22 -37.33 4.68
CA VAL A 705 12.55 -36.32 5.50
C VAL A 705 13.53 -35.57 6.41
N TYR A 706 14.32 -36.30 7.18
CA TYR A 706 15.02 -35.80 8.36
C TYR A 706 16.46 -35.38 8.05
N ASP A 707 16.92 -34.30 8.69
CA ASP A 707 18.35 -34.02 8.83
C ASP A 707 18.88 -34.73 10.08
N GLU A 708 19.61 -35.81 9.86
CA GLU A 708 20.16 -36.72 10.85
C GLU A 708 21.69 -36.62 10.93
N SER A 709 22.28 -35.53 10.40
CA SER A 709 23.73 -35.34 10.30
C SER A 709 24.46 -35.43 11.64
N LYS A 710 23.76 -35.20 12.76
CA LYS A 710 24.30 -35.23 14.12
C LYS A 710 24.06 -36.55 14.87
N LYS A 711 23.39 -37.52 14.25
CA LYS A 711 23.03 -38.81 14.87
C LYS A 711 23.75 -39.96 14.20
N ASN A 712 23.98 -41.06 14.92
CA ASN A 712 24.69 -42.23 14.41
C ASN A 712 23.72 -43.34 14.02
N GLY A 713 22.80 -43.04 13.09
CA GLY A 713 21.82 -44.01 12.59
C GLY A 713 22.26 -44.87 11.40
N PHE A 714 21.40 -45.84 11.04
CA PHE A 714 21.62 -46.85 10.00
C PHE A 714 21.32 -46.37 8.56
N TYR A 715 20.72 -45.19 8.40
CA TYR A 715 20.27 -44.67 7.11
C TYR A 715 21.11 -43.50 6.62
N ASN A 716 20.85 -43.05 5.38
CA ASN A 716 21.43 -41.82 4.86
C ASN A 716 21.12 -40.63 5.79
N LYS A 717 22.14 -39.80 6.06
CA LYS A 717 22.03 -38.70 7.03
C LYS A 717 21.06 -37.62 6.61
N THR A 718 20.99 -37.30 5.32
CA THR A 718 20.10 -36.27 4.81
C THR A 718 19.44 -36.70 3.51
N PRO A 719 18.27 -36.13 3.16
CA PRO A 719 17.59 -36.41 1.89
C PRO A 719 18.39 -35.90 0.68
N ASP A 720 19.30 -34.93 0.92
CA ASP A 720 20.22 -34.39 -0.08
C ASP A 720 21.25 -35.42 -0.57
N ARG A 721 21.36 -36.61 0.06
CA ARG A 721 22.14 -37.74 -0.46
C ARG A 721 21.64 -38.19 -1.84
N PHE A 722 20.36 -38.04 -2.13
CA PHE A 722 19.75 -38.52 -3.37
C PHE A 722 19.46 -37.35 -4.29
N LYS A 723 20.34 -37.10 -5.27
CA LYS A 723 20.12 -36.05 -6.28
C LYS A 723 19.44 -36.58 -7.53
N THR A 724 19.59 -37.87 -7.82
CA THR A 724 18.90 -38.56 -8.92
C THR A 724 18.43 -39.96 -8.51
N ALA A 725 17.73 -40.67 -9.40
CA ALA A 725 17.37 -42.07 -9.18
C ALA A 725 18.60 -43.00 -9.15
N GLU A 726 19.68 -42.64 -9.85
CA GLU A 726 20.95 -43.38 -9.87
C GLU A 726 21.69 -43.26 -8.53
N ASP A 727 21.58 -42.13 -7.83
CA ASP A 727 22.11 -42.01 -6.46
C ASP A 727 21.45 -43.00 -5.51
N LEU A 728 20.14 -43.21 -5.69
CA LEU A 728 19.38 -44.18 -4.90
C LEU A 728 19.86 -45.60 -5.17
N GLN A 729 20.06 -45.96 -6.45
CA GLN A 729 20.65 -47.24 -6.84
C GLN A 729 22.04 -47.40 -6.25
N SER A 730 22.91 -46.40 -6.39
CA SER A 730 24.29 -46.43 -5.88
C SER A 730 24.33 -46.65 -4.37
N TYR A 731 23.49 -45.93 -3.62
CA TYR A 731 23.36 -46.09 -2.18
C TYR A 731 22.88 -47.50 -1.81
N MET A 732 21.78 -47.95 -2.42
CA MET A 732 21.23 -49.28 -2.13
C MET A 732 22.18 -50.39 -2.54
N LYS A 733 22.89 -50.25 -3.65
CA LYS A 733 23.94 -51.18 -4.07
C LYS A 733 25.03 -51.28 -3.01
N GLY A 734 25.54 -50.15 -2.52
CA GLY A 734 26.55 -50.15 -1.44
C GLY A 734 26.04 -50.82 -0.17
N SER A 735 24.80 -50.55 0.24
CA SER A 735 24.17 -51.22 1.38
C SER A 735 24.08 -52.73 1.17
N PHE A 736 23.62 -53.20 0.01
CA PHE A 736 23.52 -54.63 -0.28
C PHE A 736 24.87 -55.31 -0.56
N ASP A 737 25.89 -54.58 -0.98
CA ASP A 737 27.26 -55.12 -1.06
C ASP A 737 27.75 -55.51 0.35
N VAL A 738 27.44 -54.71 1.37
CA VAL A 738 27.73 -55.04 2.78
C VAL A 738 26.79 -56.13 3.30
N LEU A 739 25.47 -55.96 3.15
CA LEU A 739 24.49 -56.90 3.69
C LEU A 739 24.66 -58.31 3.09
N TYR A 740 24.82 -58.46 1.76
CA TYR A 740 25.08 -59.78 1.19
C TYR A 740 26.39 -60.39 1.64
N THR A 741 27.40 -59.58 1.95
CA THR A 741 28.65 -60.12 2.50
C THR A 741 28.43 -60.63 3.93
N LEU A 742 27.70 -59.89 4.77
CA LEU A 742 27.34 -60.33 6.12
C LEU A 742 26.46 -61.58 6.10
N ASP A 743 25.43 -61.60 5.26
CA ASP A 743 24.55 -62.74 5.04
C ASP A 743 25.37 -63.98 4.59
N TYR A 744 26.35 -63.79 3.71
CA TYR A 744 27.24 -64.87 3.28
C TYR A 744 28.12 -65.39 4.43
N LEU A 745 28.77 -64.50 5.18
CA LEU A 745 29.60 -64.87 6.32
C LEU A 745 28.77 -65.58 7.41
N GLU A 746 27.54 -65.15 7.62
CA GLU A 746 26.60 -65.82 8.51
C GLU A 746 26.30 -67.24 8.00
N ALA A 747 25.94 -67.40 6.73
CA ALA A 747 25.74 -68.72 6.13
C ALA A 747 26.98 -69.63 6.30
N GLU A 748 28.19 -69.12 6.06
CA GLU A 748 29.44 -69.86 6.27
C GLU A 748 29.63 -70.28 7.74
N SER A 749 29.37 -69.36 8.69
CA SER A 749 29.47 -69.64 10.12
C SER A 749 28.50 -70.74 10.58
N THR A 750 27.33 -70.82 9.94
CA THR A 750 26.28 -71.80 10.30
C THR A 750 26.51 -73.19 9.73
N LYS A 751 27.49 -73.39 8.84
CA LYS A 751 27.81 -74.70 8.25
C LYS A 751 28.18 -75.76 9.30
N ASN A 752 28.85 -75.31 10.37
CA ASN A 752 29.37 -76.17 11.43
C ASN A 752 28.32 -76.50 12.50
N LEU A 753 27.11 -75.92 12.42
CA LEU A 753 26.01 -76.26 13.33
C LEU A 753 25.50 -77.69 13.06
N THR A 754 25.09 -78.40 14.10
CA THR A 754 24.39 -79.69 13.92
C THR A 754 23.01 -79.49 13.29
N ASP A 755 22.43 -80.56 12.75
CA ASP A 755 21.08 -80.49 12.17
C ASP A 755 20.05 -80.02 13.21
N GLU A 756 20.17 -80.46 14.47
CA GLU A 756 19.33 -80.01 15.57
C GLU A 756 19.52 -78.51 15.86
N GLU A 757 20.75 -78.02 15.85
CA GLU A 757 21.04 -76.59 16.04
C GLU A 757 20.48 -75.76 14.88
N LYS A 758 20.59 -76.23 13.64
CA LYS A 758 19.98 -75.59 12.46
C LYS A 758 18.46 -75.48 12.58
N THR A 759 17.76 -76.48 13.14
CA THR A 759 16.30 -76.36 13.36
C THR A 759 15.90 -75.25 14.35
N LYS A 760 16.82 -74.87 15.25
CA LYS A 760 16.63 -73.76 16.20
C LYS A 760 17.04 -72.43 15.59
N TYR A 761 18.15 -72.43 14.85
CA TYR A 761 18.76 -71.25 14.25
C TYR A 761 17.96 -70.72 13.05
N PHE A 762 17.35 -71.61 12.27
CA PHE A 762 16.62 -71.24 11.06
C PHE A 762 15.10 -71.45 11.18
N LYS A 763 14.37 -70.73 10.32
CA LYS A 763 12.97 -70.96 9.97
C LYS A 763 12.83 -71.00 8.44
N LYS A 764 11.68 -71.42 7.94
CA LYS A 764 11.35 -71.35 6.51
C LYS A 764 10.14 -70.44 6.28
N ILE A 765 10.20 -69.62 5.24
CA ILE A 765 9.09 -68.74 4.83
C ILE A 765 8.58 -69.21 3.48
N VAL A 766 7.35 -69.72 3.45
CA VAL A 766 6.80 -70.36 2.25
C VAL A 766 5.54 -69.66 1.76
N PRO A 767 5.34 -69.56 0.43
CA PRO A 767 4.11 -69.00 -0.13
C PRO A 767 2.89 -69.88 0.22
N ILE A 768 1.81 -69.26 0.69
CA ILE A 768 0.53 -69.93 0.98
C ILE A 768 -0.63 -69.27 0.24
N SER A 769 -1.69 -70.03 -0.05
CA SER A 769 -2.94 -69.46 -0.55
C SER A 769 -3.61 -68.60 0.52
N SER A 770 -4.18 -67.46 0.12
CA SER A 770 -4.91 -66.56 1.03
C SER A 770 -6.17 -66.02 0.37
N PRO A 771 -7.35 -66.13 1.01
CA PRO A 771 -8.59 -65.57 0.48
C PRO A 771 -8.68 -64.05 0.64
N PHE A 772 -7.75 -63.43 1.40
CA PHE A 772 -7.78 -62.01 1.73
C PHE A 772 -6.96 -61.13 0.77
N ARG A 773 -6.35 -61.73 -0.26
CA ARG A 773 -5.65 -60.99 -1.30
C ARG A 773 -6.66 -60.22 -2.16
N ARG A 774 -6.25 -59.03 -2.60
CA ARG A 774 -7.09 -58.19 -3.45
C ARG A 774 -7.34 -58.90 -4.78
N TRP A 775 -8.61 -59.12 -5.11
CA TRP A 775 -9.00 -59.68 -6.38
C TRP A 775 -8.90 -58.64 -7.50
N ILE A 776 -8.44 -59.08 -8.68
CA ILE A 776 -8.19 -58.21 -9.85
C ILE A 776 -8.74 -58.89 -11.09
N ASP A 777 -9.56 -58.16 -11.84
CA ASP A 777 -10.05 -58.56 -13.15
C ASP A 777 -8.99 -58.46 -14.25
N TYR A 778 -9.03 -59.44 -15.16
CA TYR A 778 -8.27 -59.49 -16.40
C TYR A 778 -9.22 -59.58 -17.59
N ARG A 779 -8.85 -58.96 -18.72
CA ARG A 779 -9.68 -58.94 -19.93
C ARG A 779 -10.05 -60.35 -20.42
N ASN A 780 -9.10 -61.27 -20.36
CA ASN A 780 -9.34 -62.68 -20.65
C ASN A 780 -9.65 -63.43 -19.35
N THR A 781 -10.91 -63.81 -19.16
CA THR A 781 -11.40 -64.53 -17.98
C THR A 781 -10.86 -65.95 -17.84
N ALA A 782 -10.23 -66.50 -18.89
CA ALA A 782 -9.54 -67.80 -18.82
C ALA A 782 -8.20 -67.72 -18.06
N VAL A 783 -7.63 -66.52 -17.90
CA VAL A 783 -6.38 -66.33 -17.13
C VAL A 783 -6.69 -66.48 -15.63
N LYS A 784 -6.25 -67.60 -15.05
CA LYS A 784 -6.45 -67.89 -13.62
C LYS A 784 -5.30 -67.29 -12.79
N LEU A 785 -5.61 -66.23 -12.05
CA LEU A 785 -4.67 -65.59 -11.13
C LEU A 785 -4.79 -66.14 -9.72
N THR A 786 -3.65 -66.37 -9.08
CA THR A 786 -3.60 -66.81 -7.67
C THR A 786 -2.49 -66.06 -6.93
N HIS A 787 -2.86 -64.96 -6.27
CA HIS A 787 -1.92 -64.24 -5.40
C HIS A 787 -1.70 -65.01 -4.09
N LYS A 788 -0.45 -65.08 -3.61
CA LYS A 788 -0.08 -65.86 -2.43
C LYS A 788 0.36 -64.97 -1.26
N SER A 789 -0.04 -65.34 -0.05
CA SER A 789 0.54 -64.85 1.22
C SER A 789 1.78 -65.66 1.58
N GLU A 790 2.30 -65.50 2.79
CA GLU A 790 3.41 -66.27 3.33
C GLU A 790 3.04 -66.88 4.69
N GLU A 791 3.72 -67.96 5.03
CA GLU A 791 3.72 -68.54 6.37
C GLU A 791 5.16 -68.78 6.82
N ILE A 792 5.47 -68.36 8.04
CA ILE A 792 6.71 -68.75 8.72
C ILE A 792 6.45 -70.11 9.38
N GLN A 793 7.30 -71.08 9.06
CA GLN A 793 7.22 -72.44 9.56
C GLN A 793 8.52 -72.85 10.24
N ALA A 794 8.40 -73.73 11.23
CA ALA A 794 9.56 -74.40 11.82
C ALA A 794 10.19 -75.37 10.81
N LEU A 795 11.50 -75.58 10.93
CA LEU A 795 12.20 -76.61 10.18
C LEU A 795 11.99 -77.98 10.81
N THR A 796 11.87 -79.00 9.97
CA THR A 796 12.05 -80.39 10.37
C THR A 796 13.53 -80.76 10.33
N LEU A 797 13.92 -81.86 10.98
CA LEU A 797 15.29 -82.37 10.92
C LEU A 797 15.69 -82.73 9.46
N GLU A 798 14.74 -83.22 8.67
CA GLU A 798 14.95 -83.51 7.24
C GLU A 798 15.10 -82.23 6.40
N ASP A 799 14.48 -81.12 6.79
CA ASP A 799 14.75 -79.82 6.16
C ASP A 799 16.16 -79.34 6.51
N ALA A 800 16.58 -79.50 7.78
CA ALA A 800 17.89 -79.04 8.26
C ALA A 800 19.07 -79.76 7.59
N LYS A 801 18.94 -81.08 7.34
CA LYS A 801 19.94 -81.89 6.61
C LYS A 801 20.27 -81.38 5.22
N LYS A 802 19.34 -80.66 4.58
CA LYS A 802 19.53 -80.08 3.24
C LYS A 802 20.37 -78.81 3.26
N LEU A 803 20.59 -78.21 4.44
CA LEU A 803 21.19 -76.88 4.58
C LEU A 803 22.70 -76.98 4.74
N THR A 804 23.41 -77.10 3.62
CA THR A 804 24.86 -77.33 3.57
C THR A 804 25.65 -76.08 3.17
N ASP A 805 25.04 -75.19 2.41
CA ASP A 805 25.65 -73.98 1.87
C ASP A 805 24.59 -72.91 1.59
N ILE A 806 25.03 -71.72 1.18
CA ILE A 806 24.14 -70.61 0.91
C ILE A 806 23.13 -70.89 -0.23
N ASP A 807 23.52 -71.63 -1.26
CA ASP A 807 22.62 -71.96 -2.37
C ASP A 807 21.46 -72.84 -1.86
N SER A 808 21.76 -73.78 -0.95
CA SER A 808 20.76 -74.61 -0.28
C SER A 808 19.86 -73.83 0.68
N LEU A 809 20.37 -72.78 1.36
CA LEU A 809 19.55 -71.89 2.19
C LEU A 809 18.55 -71.10 1.33
N ILE A 810 18.98 -70.65 0.14
CA ILE A 810 18.13 -69.94 -0.83
C ILE A 810 17.05 -70.88 -1.37
N ASP A 811 17.43 -72.07 -1.85
CA ASP A 811 16.52 -73.02 -2.50
C ASP A 811 15.50 -73.62 -1.54
N ASN A 812 15.82 -73.71 -0.25
CA ASN A 812 14.92 -74.25 0.78
C ASN A 812 14.15 -73.16 1.54
N HIS A 813 14.10 -71.94 1.02
CA HIS A 813 13.29 -70.82 1.57
C HIS A 813 13.64 -70.41 3.01
N ILE A 814 14.93 -70.44 3.36
CA ILE A 814 15.39 -70.27 4.74
C ILE A 814 15.47 -68.80 5.16
N LEU A 815 15.11 -68.51 6.40
CA LEU A 815 15.44 -67.27 7.10
C LEU A 815 16.04 -67.56 8.47
N VAL A 816 16.76 -66.60 9.03
CA VAL A 816 17.34 -66.71 10.37
C VAL A 816 16.25 -66.50 11.42
N ASN A 817 16.24 -67.36 12.44
CA ASN A 817 15.37 -67.27 13.61
C ASN A 817 15.94 -66.30 14.65
N ARG A 818 16.39 -65.12 14.21
CA ARG A 818 16.89 -64.04 15.06
C ARG A 818 15.79 -62.99 15.13
N TYR A 819 15.51 -62.53 16.35
CA TYR A 819 14.53 -61.49 16.68
C TYR A 819 13.36 -61.40 15.70
N ILE A 820 12.62 -62.51 15.57
CA ILE A 820 11.46 -62.67 14.69
C ILE A 820 10.69 -61.34 14.67
N ILE A 821 10.72 -60.69 13.49
CA ILE A 821 9.96 -59.49 13.08
C ILE A 821 9.02 -59.05 14.21
N ALA A 822 9.39 -58.01 14.96
CA ALA A 822 8.75 -57.66 16.23
C ALA A 822 7.22 -57.89 16.23
N GLY A 823 6.76 -58.94 16.93
CA GLY A 823 5.34 -59.29 17.06
C GLY A 823 4.90 -60.64 16.46
N PHE A 824 5.75 -61.34 15.71
CA PHE A 824 5.42 -62.66 15.15
C PHE A 824 5.89 -63.83 16.05
N LYS A 825 5.12 -64.92 16.08
CA LYS A 825 5.45 -66.17 16.81
C LYS A 825 6.33 -67.09 15.96
N ASP A 826 6.89 -68.13 16.58
CA ASP A 826 7.70 -69.19 15.94
C ASP A 826 7.07 -69.84 14.69
N LYS A 827 5.74 -69.76 14.57
CA LYS A 827 4.95 -70.12 13.40
C LYS A 827 3.82 -69.10 13.25
N ASP A 828 3.73 -68.45 12.09
CA ASP A 828 2.66 -67.48 11.87
C ASP A 828 2.32 -67.31 10.39
N LYS A 829 1.04 -67.02 10.13
CA LYS A 829 0.53 -66.70 8.79
C LYS A 829 0.60 -65.20 8.61
N ILE A 830 1.29 -64.78 7.56
CA ILE A 830 1.44 -63.36 7.24
C ILE A 830 0.18 -62.89 6.53
N VAL A 831 -0.63 -62.11 7.26
CA VAL A 831 -1.86 -61.50 6.73
C VAL A 831 -1.49 -60.49 5.65
N PRO A 832 -2.11 -60.52 4.45
CA PRO A 832 -1.90 -59.50 3.43
C PRO A 832 -2.13 -58.07 3.94
N ASN A 833 -1.38 -57.11 3.41
CA ASN A 833 -1.57 -55.68 3.71
C ASN A 833 -1.38 -55.35 5.20
N GLY A 834 -0.53 -56.10 5.89
CA GLY A 834 -0.16 -55.85 7.27
C GLY A 834 0.96 -54.81 7.41
N TYR A 835 1.09 -54.29 8.63
CA TYR A 835 2.06 -53.28 9.01
C TYR A 835 3.44 -53.88 9.32
N TYR A 836 4.06 -54.47 8.31
CA TYR A 836 5.34 -55.16 8.48
C TYR A 836 6.52 -54.31 8.02
N THR A 837 7.63 -54.47 8.71
CA THR A 837 8.96 -53.97 8.35
C THR A 837 9.91 -55.15 8.22
N VAL A 838 10.91 -55.05 7.34
CA VAL A 838 11.93 -56.09 7.16
C VAL A 838 13.23 -55.58 7.74
N ASP A 839 13.77 -56.25 8.75
CA ASP A 839 15.07 -55.89 9.33
C ASP A 839 16.20 -56.04 8.30
N MET A 840 17.19 -55.14 8.33
CA MET A 840 18.35 -55.23 7.45
C MET A 840 19.30 -56.38 7.85
N PHE A 841 19.33 -56.73 9.13
CA PHE A 841 20.26 -57.71 9.71
C PHE A 841 19.60 -59.06 10.07
N ASP A 842 18.27 -59.17 9.94
CA ASP A 842 17.60 -60.47 9.97
C ASP A 842 17.61 -61.09 8.58
N THR A 843 18.59 -61.95 8.35
CA THR A 843 18.84 -62.52 7.03
C THR A 843 17.68 -63.38 6.53
N ILE A 844 17.17 -63.03 5.37
CA ILE A 844 16.19 -63.82 4.61
C ILE A 844 16.90 -64.34 3.37
N TYR A 845 17.39 -65.59 3.41
CA TYR A 845 17.99 -66.27 2.26
C TYR A 845 16.92 -66.66 1.24
N GLY A 846 15.79 -67.14 1.77
CA GLY A 846 14.67 -67.64 1.00
C GLY A 846 14.12 -66.64 -0.02
N VAL A 847 13.58 -67.21 -1.09
CA VAL A 847 13.01 -66.46 -2.21
C VAL A 847 11.55 -66.85 -2.38
N SER A 848 10.71 -65.91 -2.77
CA SER A 848 9.30 -66.18 -3.04
C SER A 848 9.03 -65.81 -4.48
N GLN A 849 8.60 -66.81 -5.27
CA GLN A 849 8.28 -66.63 -6.68
C GLN A 849 7.01 -67.43 -6.99
N ASN A 850 6.06 -66.77 -7.67
CA ASN A 850 4.78 -67.35 -8.04
C ASN A 850 4.55 -67.20 -9.55
N ASP A 851 4.20 -68.30 -10.21
CA ASP A 851 3.98 -68.35 -11.66
C ASP A 851 2.63 -67.77 -12.09
N SER A 852 1.68 -67.66 -11.16
CA SER A 852 0.29 -67.27 -11.45
C SER A 852 -0.16 -65.99 -10.76
N GLY A 853 0.76 -65.25 -10.14
CA GLY A 853 0.47 -63.99 -9.46
C GLY A 853 1.66 -63.46 -8.68
N MET A 854 1.38 -62.64 -7.67
CA MET A 854 2.39 -62.14 -6.72
C MET A 854 2.57 -63.12 -5.55
N SER A 855 3.70 -63.01 -4.86
CA SER A 855 3.99 -63.78 -3.66
C SER A 855 4.49 -62.91 -2.50
N GLY A 856 3.85 -63.10 -1.35
CA GLY A 856 4.34 -62.60 -0.07
C GLY A 856 4.11 -61.13 0.26
N ASP A 857 4.46 -60.80 1.51
CA ASP A 857 4.49 -59.43 2.04
C ASP A 857 5.88 -59.12 2.61
N ILE A 858 6.54 -60.09 3.26
CA ILE A 858 7.85 -59.92 3.86
C ILE A 858 8.92 -60.07 2.80
N THR A 859 8.97 -61.22 2.10
CA THR A 859 9.99 -61.42 1.07
C THR A 859 9.79 -60.43 -0.08
N PHE A 860 8.55 -60.09 -0.45
CA PHE A 860 8.29 -59.07 -1.48
C PHE A 860 9.00 -57.75 -1.18
N ARG A 861 8.93 -57.24 0.05
CA ARG A 861 9.61 -55.98 0.43
C ARG A 861 11.13 -56.12 0.33
N LYS A 862 11.70 -57.22 0.85
CA LYS A 862 13.14 -57.51 0.70
C LYS A 862 13.54 -57.56 -0.78
N GLN A 863 12.79 -58.29 -1.59
CA GLN A 863 13.04 -58.44 -3.02
C GLN A 863 12.95 -57.11 -3.76
N ALA A 864 12.00 -56.24 -3.41
CA ALA A 864 11.91 -54.90 -3.97
C ALA A 864 13.19 -54.09 -3.72
N PHE A 865 13.71 -54.10 -2.48
CA PHE A 865 14.96 -53.42 -2.15
C PHE A 865 16.19 -54.05 -2.82
N GLU A 866 16.25 -55.39 -2.93
CA GLU A 866 17.31 -56.11 -3.65
C GLU A 866 17.32 -55.74 -5.14
N LEU A 867 16.14 -55.65 -5.77
CA LEU A 867 15.99 -55.22 -7.17
C LEU A 867 16.34 -53.75 -7.36
N MET A 868 16.00 -52.88 -6.40
CA MET A 868 16.43 -51.48 -6.41
C MET A 868 17.96 -51.36 -6.37
N ALA A 869 18.62 -52.17 -5.54
CA ALA A 869 20.07 -52.18 -5.42
C ALA A 869 20.76 -52.68 -6.69
N ALA A 870 20.24 -53.74 -7.31
CA ALA A 870 20.87 -54.35 -8.47
C ALA A 870 20.58 -53.61 -9.79
N LEU A 871 19.33 -53.22 -10.01
CA LEU A 871 18.87 -52.70 -11.30
C LEU A 871 18.51 -51.21 -11.27
N GLY A 872 18.24 -50.65 -10.09
CA GLY A 872 17.83 -49.26 -9.94
C GLY A 872 16.32 -49.09 -9.79
N TYR A 873 15.90 -47.83 -9.69
CA TYR A 873 14.52 -47.48 -9.35
C TYR A 873 13.54 -47.84 -10.48
N TYR A 874 13.87 -47.58 -11.75
CA TYR A 874 12.93 -47.74 -12.87
C TYR A 874 13.06 -49.07 -13.62
N GLU A 875 14.18 -49.74 -13.48
CA GLU A 875 14.52 -50.97 -14.18
C GLU A 875 14.29 -52.20 -13.28
N GLY A 876 14.41 -52.03 -11.96
CA GLY A 876 14.17 -53.08 -10.97
C GLY A 876 12.96 -52.84 -10.10
N PHE A 877 13.01 -51.77 -9.31
CA PHE A 877 12.02 -51.54 -8.25
C PHE A 877 10.61 -51.28 -8.80
N VAL A 878 10.40 -50.21 -9.58
CA VAL A 878 9.09 -49.81 -10.13
C VAL A 878 8.42 -50.93 -10.92
N PRO A 879 9.10 -51.64 -11.84
CA PRO A 879 8.48 -52.75 -12.56
C PRO A 879 7.96 -53.88 -11.67
N TYR A 880 8.61 -54.13 -10.53
CA TYR A 880 8.20 -55.16 -9.57
C TYR A 880 7.10 -54.70 -8.62
N VAL A 881 7.15 -53.46 -8.14
CA VAL A 881 6.18 -52.93 -7.17
C VAL A 881 4.90 -52.39 -7.79
N SER A 882 4.85 -52.24 -9.10
CA SER A 882 3.72 -51.67 -9.83
C SER A 882 3.05 -52.68 -10.79
N ASN A 883 2.00 -52.24 -11.47
CA ASN A 883 1.37 -52.98 -12.54
C ASN A 883 1.84 -52.56 -13.95
N GLN A 884 3.04 -51.97 -14.06
CA GLN A 884 3.63 -51.47 -15.32
C GLN A 884 3.49 -52.46 -16.49
N TYR A 885 3.74 -53.76 -16.26
CA TYR A 885 3.64 -54.77 -17.32
C TYR A 885 2.28 -55.45 -17.46
N LYS A 886 1.22 -55.00 -16.75
CA LYS A 886 -0.10 -55.65 -16.78
C LYS A 886 -0.66 -55.73 -18.20
N GLN A 887 -0.63 -54.62 -18.94
CA GLN A 887 -1.18 -54.58 -20.30
C GLN A 887 -0.44 -55.54 -21.24
N ALA A 888 0.88 -55.65 -21.10
CA ALA A 888 1.69 -56.60 -21.88
C ALA A 888 1.36 -58.05 -21.51
N ALA A 889 1.21 -58.35 -20.22
CA ALA A 889 0.82 -59.68 -19.74
C ALA A 889 -0.56 -60.09 -20.28
N GLU A 890 -1.54 -59.18 -20.21
CA GLU A 890 -2.88 -59.39 -20.76
C GLU A 890 -2.87 -59.64 -22.27
N ALA A 891 -2.07 -58.88 -23.04
CA ALA A 891 -1.92 -59.07 -24.48
C ALA A 891 -1.31 -60.45 -24.83
N GLU A 892 -0.43 -60.97 -23.96
CA GLU A 892 0.16 -62.30 -24.09
C GLU A 892 -0.72 -63.43 -23.50
N ASN A 893 -1.93 -63.12 -23.01
CA ASN A 893 -2.80 -64.06 -22.26
C ASN A 893 -2.10 -64.72 -21.06
N LYS A 894 -1.20 -63.99 -20.40
CA LYS A 894 -0.48 -64.43 -19.20
C LYS A 894 -0.92 -63.63 -17.98
N PRO A 895 -0.90 -64.21 -16.76
CA PRO A 895 -1.06 -63.43 -15.55
C PRO A 895 0.15 -62.51 -15.38
N LEU A 896 -0.04 -61.33 -14.77
CA LEU A 896 1.09 -60.54 -14.29
C LEU A 896 1.66 -61.21 -13.03
N SER A 897 2.44 -62.26 -13.22
CA SER A 897 3.05 -63.05 -12.14
C SER A 897 4.46 -62.60 -11.80
N ASP A 898 5.02 -63.08 -10.70
CA ASP A 898 6.42 -62.79 -10.35
C ASP A 898 7.35 -63.35 -11.43
N THR A 899 7.08 -64.57 -11.89
CA THR A 899 7.81 -65.19 -13.01
C THR A 899 7.75 -64.35 -14.29
N TYR A 900 6.59 -63.78 -14.63
CA TYR A 900 6.47 -62.89 -15.79
C TYR A 900 7.34 -61.64 -15.66
N ILE A 901 7.37 -61.01 -14.47
CA ILE A 901 8.18 -59.82 -14.22
C ILE A 901 9.67 -60.15 -14.21
N PHE A 902 10.08 -61.17 -13.47
CA PHE A 902 11.49 -61.58 -13.37
C PHE A 902 12.07 -62.00 -14.72
N ASN A 903 11.30 -62.71 -15.55
CA ASN A 903 11.73 -63.00 -16.91
C ASN A 903 12.05 -61.75 -17.73
N LYS A 904 11.30 -60.65 -17.53
CA LYS A 904 11.54 -59.38 -18.24
C LYS A 904 12.72 -58.60 -17.66
N ILE A 905 12.83 -58.48 -16.34
CA ILE A 905 13.82 -57.58 -15.71
C ILE A 905 15.14 -58.27 -15.36
N LEU A 906 15.17 -59.60 -15.28
CA LEU A 906 16.35 -60.41 -14.94
C LEU A 906 16.89 -61.21 -16.13
N ASN A 907 16.52 -60.82 -17.35
CA ASN A 907 16.97 -61.47 -18.60
C ASN A 907 16.68 -62.99 -18.62
N GLY A 908 15.45 -63.38 -18.27
CA GLY A 908 15.01 -64.77 -18.27
C GLY A 908 15.42 -65.61 -17.05
N LYS A 909 16.14 -65.04 -16.07
CA LYS A 909 16.52 -65.75 -14.84
C LYS A 909 15.36 -65.76 -13.84
N SER A 910 15.27 -66.86 -13.08
CA SER A 910 14.48 -66.91 -11.85
C SER A 910 15.07 -65.99 -10.77
N TYR A 911 14.28 -65.66 -9.76
CA TYR A 911 14.77 -64.85 -8.65
C TYR A 911 15.86 -65.57 -7.84
N ALA A 912 15.73 -66.90 -7.69
CA ALA A 912 16.74 -67.73 -7.03
C ALA A 912 18.10 -67.64 -7.74
N GLU A 913 18.12 -67.80 -9.07
CA GLU A 913 19.34 -67.67 -9.87
C GLU A 913 19.95 -66.27 -9.78
N PHE A 914 19.11 -65.23 -9.80
CA PHE A 914 19.55 -63.86 -9.59
C PHE A 914 20.19 -63.67 -8.21
N LYS A 915 19.55 -64.13 -7.14
CA LYS A 915 20.06 -63.98 -5.77
C LYS A 915 21.38 -64.73 -5.56
N LYS A 916 21.49 -65.96 -6.07
CA LYS A 916 22.76 -66.72 -6.08
C LYS A 916 23.85 -65.97 -6.84
N ALA A 917 23.52 -65.36 -7.98
CA ALA A 917 24.47 -64.54 -8.72
C ALA A 917 24.90 -63.28 -7.95
N GLN A 918 24.00 -62.64 -7.21
CA GLN A 918 24.34 -61.50 -6.35
C GLN A 918 25.36 -61.90 -5.27
N PHE A 919 25.14 -63.02 -4.56
CA PHE A 919 26.10 -63.53 -3.58
C PHE A 919 27.46 -63.86 -4.21
N LYS A 920 27.47 -64.62 -5.32
CA LYS A 920 28.71 -64.97 -6.04
C LYS A 920 29.52 -63.74 -6.44
N GLU A 921 28.85 -62.67 -6.87
CA GLU A 921 29.51 -61.40 -7.19
C GLU A 921 30.20 -60.77 -5.97
N ARG A 922 29.57 -60.79 -4.77
CA ARG A 922 30.11 -60.15 -3.57
C ARG A 922 31.22 -61.00 -2.95
N VAL A 923 31.05 -62.32 -2.94
CA VAL A 923 32.11 -63.26 -2.52
C VAL A 923 33.38 -63.05 -3.36
N ALA A 924 33.24 -62.89 -4.68
CA ALA A 924 34.37 -62.60 -5.57
C ALA A 924 35.05 -61.23 -5.32
N LYS A 925 34.44 -60.36 -4.51
CA LYS A 925 34.92 -59.01 -4.18
C LYS A 925 35.24 -58.85 -2.68
N ILE A 926 35.18 -59.91 -1.88
CA ILE A 926 35.35 -59.82 -0.42
C ILE A 926 36.74 -59.24 -0.04
N ASP A 927 37.76 -59.63 -0.81
CA ASP A 927 39.15 -59.14 -0.71
C ASP A 927 39.31 -57.65 -1.07
N GLN A 928 38.25 -56.99 -1.55
CA GLN A 928 38.24 -55.57 -1.93
C GLN A 928 37.52 -54.69 -0.89
N LEU A 929 37.00 -55.28 0.19
CA LEU A 929 36.37 -54.52 1.25
C LEU A 929 37.38 -53.65 1.97
N LYS A 930 36.98 -52.40 2.27
CA LYS A 930 37.80 -51.50 3.06
C LYS A 930 37.91 -52.04 4.49
N PRO A 931 39.10 -52.05 5.09
CA PRO A 931 39.26 -52.38 6.50
C PRO A 931 38.34 -51.51 7.36
N LEU A 932 37.64 -52.13 8.31
CA LEU A 932 36.77 -51.47 9.26
C LEU A 932 37.30 -51.69 10.67
N THR A 933 37.47 -50.62 11.44
CA THR A 933 37.81 -50.74 12.85
C THR A 933 36.56 -50.52 13.70
N ILE A 934 36.19 -51.54 14.48
CA ILE A 934 35.06 -51.49 15.42
C ILE A 934 35.56 -51.48 16.86
N GLN A 935 34.73 -50.94 17.75
CA GLN A 935 34.88 -51.13 19.20
C GLN A 935 33.91 -52.21 19.62
N TYR A 936 34.42 -53.36 20.05
CA TYR A 936 33.63 -54.50 20.49
C TYR A 936 34.14 -54.98 21.84
N GLU A 937 33.24 -55.03 22.84
CA GLU A 937 33.57 -55.42 24.22
C GLU A 937 34.75 -54.66 24.83
N GLY A 938 34.89 -53.36 24.49
CA GLY A 938 35.98 -52.50 24.97
C GLY A 938 37.31 -52.71 24.26
N GLN A 939 37.36 -53.53 23.21
CA GLN A 939 38.53 -53.74 22.37
C GLN A 939 38.34 -53.11 20.98
N GLN A 940 39.43 -52.55 20.47
CA GLN A 940 39.50 -52.09 19.10
C GLN A 940 39.81 -53.28 18.19
N ILE A 941 38.83 -53.74 17.43
CA ILE A 941 38.97 -54.85 16.48
C ILE A 941 39.04 -54.27 15.07
N SER A 942 40.11 -54.57 14.34
CA SER A 942 40.21 -54.26 12.91
C SER A 942 39.75 -55.46 12.09
N LEU A 943 38.61 -55.31 11.42
CA LEU A 943 38.10 -56.24 10.44
C LEU A 943 38.76 -55.92 9.11
N THR A 944 39.67 -56.78 8.68
CA THR A 944 40.21 -56.78 7.31
C THR A 944 39.50 -57.86 6.49
N SER A 945 39.53 -57.70 5.18
CA SER A 945 39.07 -58.74 4.24
C SER A 945 39.78 -60.07 4.47
#